data_AF-A0A541BW90-F1
#
_entry.id   AF-A0A541BW90-F1
#
_cell.length_a   1.000
_cell.length_b   1.000
_cell.length_c   1.000
_cell.angle_alpha   90.00
_cell.angle_beta   90.00
_cell.angle_gamma   90.00
#
_symmetry.space_group_name_H-M   'P 1'
#
loop_
_entity.id
_entity.type
_entity.pdbx_description
1 polymer ?
#
loop_
_entity_poly.entity_id
_entity_poly.type
_entity_poly.pdbx_seq_one_letter_code
_entity_poly.pdbx_strand_id
1 'polypeptide(L)'
;MGEFRAGTMWRLALLAGAAVITGPAFGANITWNAGTGDWFTASNWLPAEVPDGNDVALVNNGGTAQAGAASNITVQNFGFGSTSTAGATVSGTGEIGGNLTASFGFGAVGLVTAGDGSSASGSLTVDGNLTGLGAVGQVFNTPSGTPAPSVATGTVAVQGDLNLISAVQAGWALNGDSVATGTVSVPTGTIRTQAATSPALGIGVGFGATGTGMVTAAAVDTSAQALISLSLGVADDGGTGIGTLTLGSGTLGLAGSAFIGVASGVDGTTAQGTLTLGGMLSAEGPGRLLQVGSASGSVVANGSASASGSIAAQGISGFRSVTIGSGVGAGDTVTATGTATIGAGGIVNATDPGGALQIGVATEQAVNNIAVGPGPAVTGSATVGGDITGYGQVDIGRVVVTGSAEGSLELSNGTLATDALRIGSVQGAGGGVTVTDGAAHAVGRLSVTDGAVVTGLSSFTQIGSIVFPGAAVPSSASGELELTRSSFTGGVLDLGRVGHGTVRSSDRSTIDIIALNVGSNGGGGAVHLQDSTLTVRIEPVLGFGGDAVVGGTGASGLIEATGSTIAIANNLSIASFGVGSPNQGRVALTDSTMSVGQFVGIGAFNAGRGELSLVNSTATVGGDLRLGFNVNNGALFGEAMLEVRSSLLTIGGDLFMDAFAAPGIETIFGIDGLVRGLGGYGAIDAERATLAGLVTVDFAGLGAPPGVGDWMFDLIVTRDRIFGDFDAVQFLGLANGYSVSFHGIVEENELLIWRVILTQADPNQVPEPAALAVLLFGLAGLALVRRRA
;
A
#
# COMPACT_ATOMS: atom_id res chain seq x y z
N MET A 1 -75.26 -55.57 -16.23
CA MET A 1 -74.33 -56.60 -16.73
C MET A 1 -74.09 -56.31 -18.19
N GLY A 2 -73.09 -55.47 -18.47
CA GLY A 2 -72.82 -54.96 -19.81
C GLY A 2 -71.40 -55.35 -20.19
N GLU A 3 -71.28 -56.21 -21.20
CA GLU A 3 -69.99 -56.56 -21.78
C GLU A 3 -69.90 -56.01 -23.20
N PHE A 4 -68.96 -55.09 -23.31
CA PHE A 4 -68.34 -54.56 -24.51
C PHE A 4 -67.75 -55.68 -25.37
N ARG A 5 -68.16 -55.75 -26.64
CA ARG A 5 -67.44 -56.50 -27.67
C ARG A 5 -66.54 -55.58 -28.48
N ALA A 6 -65.30 -56.01 -28.58
CA ALA A 6 -64.22 -55.46 -29.39
C ALA A 6 -64.64 -55.22 -30.85
N GLY A 7 -64.38 -54.03 -31.34
CA GLY A 7 -64.64 -53.69 -32.74
C GLY A 7 -64.29 -52.28 -33.18
N THR A 8 -63.48 -51.53 -32.42
CA THR A 8 -63.12 -50.15 -32.77
C THR A 8 -61.69 -49.80 -32.35
N MET A 9 -60.72 -50.68 -32.66
CA MET A 9 -59.30 -50.47 -32.35
C MET A 9 -58.40 -50.84 -33.55
N TRP A 10 -58.78 -50.44 -34.77
CA TRP A 10 -57.90 -50.66 -35.94
C TRP A 10 -57.77 -49.47 -36.91
N ARG A 11 -58.24 -48.28 -36.54
CA ARG A 11 -58.06 -47.06 -37.38
C ARG A 11 -57.30 -45.92 -36.70
N LEU A 12 -56.74 -46.14 -35.51
CA LEU A 12 -55.87 -45.19 -34.81
C LEU A 12 -54.44 -45.72 -34.59
N ALA A 13 -54.08 -46.86 -35.20
CA ALA A 13 -52.76 -47.48 -35.08
C ALA A 13 -51.93 -47.42 -36.39
N LEU A 14 -52.32 -46.58 -37.37
CA LEU A 14 -51.59 -46.43 -38.64
C LEU A 14 -51.07 -45.01 -38.89
N LEU A 15 -50.89 -44.22 -37.84
CA LEU A 15 -50.24 -42.90 -37.87
C LEU A 15 -49.19 -42.73 -36.74
N ALA A 16 -48.56 -43.83 -36.31
CA ALA A 16 -47.60 -43.87 -35.21
C ALA A 16 -46.30 -44.63 -35.53
N GLY A 17 -45.95 -44.82 -36.81
CA GLY A 17 -44.85 -45.72 -37.19
C GLY A 17 -44.01 -45.25 -38.37
N ALA A 18 -43.47 -44.03 -38.33
CA ALA A 18 -42.32 -43.61 -39.13
C ALA A 18 -41.74 -42.26 -38.63
N ALA A 19 -41.55 -42.10 -37.32
CA ALA A 19 -40.52 -41.18 -36.86
C ALA A 19 -39.19 -41.92 -37.03
N VAL A 20 -38.62 -41.86 -38.24
CA VAL A 20 -37.20 -42.17 -38.42
C VAL A 20 -36.47 -41.15 -37.56
N ILE A 21 -35.97 -41.60 -36.41
CA ILE A 21 -34.95 -40.86 -35.68
C ILE A 21 -33.75 -40.87 -36.61
N THR A 22 -33.64 -39.88 -37.50
CA THR A 22 -32.41 -39.59 -38.20
C THR A 22 -31.45 -39.12 -37.11
N GLY A 23 -30.74 -40.08 -36.52
CA GLY A 23 -29.57 -39.76 -35.70
C GLY A 23 -28.64 -38.89 -36.56
N PRO A 24 -28.01 -37.85 -36.00
CA PRO A 24 -27.01 -37.09 -36.72
C PRO A 24 -25.97 -38.07 -37.28
N ALA A 25 -25.72 -38.01 -38.59
CA ALA A 25 -24.62 -38.77 -39.18
C ALA A 25 -23.32 -38.22 -38.59
N PHE A 26 -22.61 -39.06 -37.82
CA PHE A 26 -21.29 -38.71 -37.32
C PHE A 26 -20.34 -38.60 -38.52
N GLY A 27 -19.47 -37.60 -38.50
CA GLY A 27 -18.43 -37.41 -39.50
C GLY A 27 -17.55 -38.63 -39.70
N ALA A 28 -17.04 -38.85 -40.92
CA ALA A 28 -16.07 -39.89 -41.15
C ALA A 28 -14.72 -39.49 -40.54
N ASN A 29 -13.98 -40.46 -39.99
CA ASN A 29 -12.58 -40.27 -39.65
C ASN A 29 -11.73 -40.47 -40.91
N ILE A 30 -11.10 -39.41 -41.40
CA ILE A 30 -10.24 -39.44 -42.59
C ILE A 30 -8.80 -39.25 -42.12
N THR A 31 -7.95 -40.24 -42.40
CA THR A 31 -6.59 -40.34 -41.82
C THR A 31 -5.51 -40.10 -42.87
N TRP A 32 -4.52 -39.28 -42.56
CA TRP A 32 -3.37 -39.01 -43.41
C TRP A 32 -2.51 -40.26 -43.60
N ASN A 33 -2.14 -40.55 -44.85
CA ASN A 33 -1.36 -41.74 -45.21
C ASN A 33 -0.03 -41.41 -45.90
N ALA A 34 0.22 -40.13 -46.23
CA ALA A 34 1.45 -39.69 -46.90
C ALA A 34 2.56 -39.35 -45.89
N GLY A 35 3.82 -39.38 -46.35
CA GLY A 35 4.96 -38.86 -45.59
C GLY A 35 4.95 -37.33 -45.55
N THR A 36 4.95 -36.69 -46.73
CA THR A 36 4.73 -35.25 -46.89
C THR A 36 3.88 -35.06 -48.15
N GLY A 37 2.92 -34.14 -48.12
CA GLY A 37 2.07 -33.89 -49.27
C GLY A 37 1.10 -32.73 -49.06
N ASP A 38 0.46 -32.32 -50.15
CA ASP A 38 -0.58 -31.28 -50.15
C ASP A 38 -1.88 -31.79 -49.51
N TRP A 39 -2.48 -30.98 -48.63
CA TRP A 39 -3.72 -31.28 -47.88
C TRP A 39 -4.88 -31.62 -48.83
N PHE A 40 -4.97 -30.94 -49.98
CA PHE A 40 -6.07 -31.04 -50.92
C PHE A 40 -5.89 -32.17 -51.94
N THR A 41 -4.84 -32.98 -51.80
CA THR A 41 -4.61 -34.16 -52.62
C THR A 41 -5.27 -35.38 -51.96
N ALA A 42 -6.42 -35.81 -52.50
CA ALA A 42 -7.22 -36.91 -51.95
C ALA A 42 -6.45 -38.22 -51.73
N SER A 43 -5.45 -38.54 -52.56
CA SER A 43 -4.64 -39.75 -52.41
C SER A 43 -3.75 -39.77 -51.16
N ASN A 44 -3.56 -38.62 -50.50
CA ASN A 44 -2.82 -38.48 -49.26
C ASN A 44 -3.65 -38.84 -48.01
N TRP A 45 -4.92 -39.20 -48.20
CA TRP A 45 -5.88 -39.54 -47.16
C TRP A 45 -6.41 -40.97 -47.29
N LEU A 46 -6.91 -41.51 -46.18
CA LEU A 46 -7.61 -42.79 -46.07
C LEU A 46 -8.96 -42.60 -45.34
N PRO A 47 -10.10 -42.88 -46.02
CA PRO A 47 -10.23 -43.19 -47.45
C PRO A 47 -9.71 -42.05 -48.35
N ALA A 48 -9.51 -42.32 -49.64
CA ALA A 48 -8.89 -41.39 -50.59
C ALA A 48 -9.82 -40.23 -50.97
N GLU A 49 -10.15 -39.39 -49.98
CA GLU A 49 -11.02 -38.22 -50.05
C GLU A 49 -10.42 -37.11 -49.16
N VAL A 50 -10.65 -35.85 -49.53
CA VAL A 50 -10.16 -34.70 -48.75
C VAL A 50 -11.17 -34.42 -47.62
N PRO A 51 -10.74 -34.32 -46.35
CA PRO A 51 -11.64 -34.01 -45.25
C PRO A 51 -12.41 -32.69 -45.45
N ASP A 52 -13.72 -32.71 -45.22
CA ASP A 52 -14.58 -31.52 -45.26
C ASP A 52 -15.14 -31.15 -43.87
N GLY A 53 -16.00 -30.12 -43.82
CA GLY A 53 -16.56 -29.56 -42.58
C GLY A 53 -17.37 -30.53 -41.71
N ASN A 54 -17.71 -31.70 -42.22
CA ASN A 54 -18.39 -32.76 -41.49
C ASN A 54 -17.42 -33.84 -40.97
N ASP A 55 -16.16 -33.85 -41.42
CA ASP A 55 -15.22 -34.95 -41.16
C ASP A 55 -14.22 -34.65 -40.05
N VAL A 56 -13.64 -35.72 -39.50
CA VAL A 56 -12.51 -35.65 -38.56
C VAL A 56 -11.21 -35.95 -39.30
N ALA A 57 -10.33 -34.97 -39.43
CA ALA A 57 -9.03 -35.12 -40.07
C ALA A 57 -7.95 -35.58 -39.08
N LEU A 58 -7.33 -36.73 -39.30
CA LEU A 58 -6.32 -37.30 -38.40
C LEU A 58 -4.95 -37.42 -39.08
N VAL A 59 -3.94 -36.73 -38.58
CA VAL A 59 -2.53 -36.80 -39.03
C VAL A 59 -1.68 -37.43 -37.93
N ASN A 60 -1.76 -38.76 -37.79
CA ASN A 60 -1.15 -39.51 -36.67
C ASN A 60 -0.01 -40.46 -37.10
N ASN A 61 0.42 -40.41 -38.36
CA ASN A 61 1.48 -41.26 -38.91
C ASN A 61 2.89 -40.62 -38.87
N GLY A 62 3.03 -39.46 -38.21
CA GLY A 62 4.26 -38.67 -38.20
C GLY A 62 4.56 -37.93 -39.52
N GLY A 63 3.62 -37.96 -40.48
CA GLY A 63 3.74 -37.22 -41.73
C GLY A 63 3.39 -35.74 -41.61
N THR A 64 3.63 -34.98 -42.68
CA THR A 64 3.38 -33.53 -42.79
C THR A 64 2.33 -33.26 -43.86
N ALA A 65 1.15 -32.78 -43.46
CA ALA A 65 0.14 -32.26 -44.37
C ALA A 65 0.35 -30.75 -44.57
N GLN A 66 0.56 -30.32 -45.82
CA GLN A 66 0.84 -28.93 -46.17
C GLN A 66 -0.40 -28.30 -46.81
N ALA A 67 -0.84 -27.14 -46.32
CA ALA A 67 -1.81 -26.30 -47.03
C ALA A 67 -1.11 -25.01 -47.44
N GLY A 68 -0.92 -24.83 -48.75
CA GLY A 68 -0.19 -23.69 -49.32
C GLY A 68 -0.77 -22.33 -48.92
N ALA A 69 0.01 -21.27 -49.17
CA ALA A 69 -0.36 -19.89 -48.87
C ALA A 69 -1.76 -19.55 -49.44
N ALA A 70 -2.66 -19.10 -48.55
CA ALA A 70 -4.06 -18.74 -48.78
C ALA A 70 -5.12 -19.87 -48.88
N SER A 71 -4.78 -21.13 -48.60
CA SER A 71 -5.79 -22.21 -48.59
C SER A 71 -6.53 -22.31 -47.25
N ASN A 72 -7.86 -22.27 -47.28
CA ASN A 72 -8.71 -22.44 -46.10
C ASN A 72 -9.06 -23.91 -45.88
N ILE A 73 -8.91 -24.38 -44.63
CA ILE A 73 -9.33 -25.70 -44.19
C ILE A 73 -10.56 -25.55 -43.29
N THR A 74 -11.59 -26.34 -43.56
CA THR A 74 -12.77 -26.48 -42.68
C THR A 74 -13.03 -27.96 -42.46
N VAL A 75 -13.02 -28.37 -41.19
CA VAL A 75 -13.28 -29.74 -40.75
C VAL A 75 -14.25 -29.74 -39.58
N GLN A 76 -14.90 -30.88 -39.29
CA GLN A 76 -15.62 -31.02 -38.02
C GLN A 76 -14.62 -31.00 -36.87
N ASN A 77 -13.54 -31.76 -37.00
CA ASN A 77 -12.44 -31.78 -36.05
C ASN A 77 -11.09 -32.14 -36.69
N PHE A 78 -9.96 -31.85 -36.03
CA PHE A 78 -8.64 -32.32 -36.44
C PHE A 78 -7.81 -32.87 -35.27
N GLY A 79 -6.95 -33.84 -35.57
CA GLY A 79 -5.96 -34.38 -34.63
C GLY A 79 -4.61 -34.57 -35.33
N PHE A 80 -3.59 -33.80 -34.96
CA PHE A 80 -2.22 -33.94 -35.47
C PHE A 80 -1.34 -34.54 -34.39
N GLY A 81 -0.96 -35.81 -34.52
CA GLY A 81 -0.21 -36.53 -33.48
C GLY A 81 -1.02 -36.67 -32.19
N SER A 82 -1.92 -37.65 -32.14
CA SER A 82 -2.66 -38.01 -30.93
C SER A 82 -2.58 -39.51 -30.60
N THR A 83 -2.54 -39.85 -29.31
CA THR A 83 -2.57 -41.23 -28.81
C THR A 83 -3.25 -41.32 -27.44
N SER A 84 -3.61 -42.52 -27.05
CA SER A 84 -4.13 -42.86 -25.71
C SER A 84 -3.26 -43.91 -25.00
N THR A 85 -1.98 -43.99 -25.36
CA THR A 85 -1.04 -44.98 -24.80
C THR A 85 -0.16 -44.34 -23.74
N ALA A 86 -0.08 -44.97 -22.56
CA ALA A 86 0.74 -44.48 -21.45
C ALA A 86 2.25 -44.64 -21.74
N GLY A 87 3.06 -43.71 -21.25
CA GLY A 87 4.50 -43.65 -21.54
C GLY A 87 4.83 -43.31 -23.00
N ALA A 88 3.85 -42.86 -23.79
CA ALA A 88 4.08 -42.56 -25.20
C ALA A 88 4.85 -41.24 -25.37
N THR A 89 5.60 -41.16 -26.47
CA THR A 89 6.17 -39.90 -26.97
C THR A 89 5.47 -39.55 -28.28
N VAL A 90 4.77 -38.42 -28.32
CA VAL A 90 4.01 -37.97 -29.49
C VAL A 90 4.42 -36.57 -29.89
N SER A 91 4.57 -36.36 -31.20
CA SER A 91 4.76 -35.03 -31.79
C SER A 91 3.70 -34.79 -32.85
N GLY A 92 3.07 -33.61 -32.80
CA GLY A 92 2.15 -33.10 -33.81
C GLY A 92 2.65 -31.76 -34.35
N THR A 93 2.63 -31.58 -35.67
CA THR A 93 2.97 -30.30 -36.31
C THR A 93 1.95 -29.96 -37.40
N GLY A 94 1.59 -28.68 -37.50
CA GLY A 94 0.73 -28.16 -38.56
C GLY A 94 1.15 -26.75 -38.98
N GLU A 95 1.23 -26.52 -40.29
CA GLU A 95 1.52 -25.21 -40.90
C GLU A 95 0.46 -24.94 -41.97
N ILE A 96 -0.40 -23.95 -41.71
CA ILE A 96 -1.56 -23.64 -42.53
C ILE A 96 -1.41 -22.22 -43.09
N GLY A 97 -1.27 -22.09 -44.41
CA GLY A 97 -1.12 -20.80 -45.07
C GLY A 97 -2.39 -19.95 -45.18
N GLY A 98 -3.54 -20.46 -44.73
CA GLY A 98 -4.84 -19.75 -44.72
C GLY A 98 -5.60 -19.96 -43.41
N ASN A 99 -6.93 -19.96 -43.45
CA ASN A 99 -7.74 -20.18 -42.24
C ASN A 99 -7.82 -21.68 -41.88
N LEU A 100 -7.89 -21.99 -40.59
CA LEU A 100 -8.23 -23.31 -40.07
C LEU A 100 -9.48 -23.23 -39.19
N THR A 101 -10.54 -23.95 -39.55
CA THR A 101 -11.80 -23.98 -38.79
C THR A 101 -12.19 -25.40 -38.43
N ALA A 102 -12.32 -25.68 -37.12
CA ALA A 102 -12.89 -26.91 -36.58
C ALA A 102 -14.28 -26.64 -35.98
N SER A 103 -15.33 -27.10 -36.65
CA SER A 103 -16.72 -26.70 -36.37
C SER A 103 -17.28 -27.21 -35.04
N PHE A 104 -16.74 -28.30 -34.47
CA PHE A 104 -17.18 -28.86 -33.18
C PHE A 104 -16.23 -28.54 -32.02
N GLY A 105 -15.17 -27.75 -32.25
CA GLY A 105 -14.37 -27.14 -31.20
C GLY A 105 -13.41 -28.05 -30.43
N PHE A 106 -12.92 -29.15 -31.03
CA PHE A 106 -11.96 -30.03 -30.37
C PHE A 106 -10.68 -30.33 -31.19
N GLY A 107 -10.09 -29.32 -31.83
CA GLY A 107 -8.83 -29.50 -32.56
C GLY A 107 -7.67 -29.84 -31.62
N ALA A 108 -6.86 -30.86 -31.95
CA ALA A 108 -5.73 -31.27 -31.13
C ALA A 108 -4.41 -31.39 -31.93
N VAL A 109 -3.29 -30.96 -31.35
CA VAL A 109 -1.94 -31.10 -31.93
C VAL A 109 -0.98 -31.60 -30.86
N GLY A 110 -0.45 -32.82 -30.95
CA GLY A 110 0.42 -33.39 -29.92
C GLY A 110 -0.35 -33.69 -28.63
N LEU A 111 -1.21 -34.71 -28.65
CA LEU A 111 -2.10 -35.06 -27.53
C LEU A 111 -1.87 -36.51 -27.04
N VAL A 112 -1.70 -36.69 -25.74
CA VAL A 112 -1.71 -37.99 -25.06
C VAL A 112 -2.87 -38.01 -24.06
N THR A 113 -3.87 -38.87 -24.25
CA THR A 113 -5.09 -38.90 -23.40
C THR A 113 -5.03 -39.87 -22.22
N ALA A 114 -4.01 -40.71 -22.15
CA ALA A 114 -3.78 -41.58 -21.00
C ALA A 114 -2.27 -41.82 -20.88
N GLY A 115 -1.60 -41.21 -19.90
CA GLY A 115 -0.24 -41.65 -19.64
C GLY A 115 0.64 -40.89 -18.68
N ASP A 116 0.75 -41.41 -17.47
CA ASP A 116 1.92 -41.20 -16.63
C ASP A 116 3.21 -41.50 -17.42
N GLY A 117 4.26 -40.72 -17.22
CA GLY A 117 5.54 -40.92 -17.90
C GLY A 117 5.56 -40.54 -19.39
N SER A 118 4.54 -39.82 -19.90
CA SER A 118 4.43 -39.52 -21.34
C SER A 118 5.07 -38.19 -21.72
N SER A 119 5.37 -38.04 -23.01
CA SER A 119 5.82 -36.79 -23.61
C SER A 119 4.94 -36.41 -24.81
N ALA A 120 4.41 -35.19 -24.82
CA ALA A 120 3.62 -34.65 -25.92
C ALA A 120 4.17 -33.31 -26.39
N SER A 121 4.47 -33.19 -27.69
CA SER A 121 4.90 -31.93 -28.32
C SER A 121 3.94 -31.56 -29.45
N GLY A 122 3.39 -30.35 -29.43
CA GLY A 122 2.50 -29.84 -30.46
C GLY A 122 2.94 -28.48 -30.97
N SER A 123 2.96 -28.27 -32.28
CA SER A 123 3.18 -26.97 -32.89
C SER A 123 2.19 -26.68 -34.02
N LEU A 124 1.46 -25.57 -33.92
CA LEU A 124 0.49 -25.13 -34.92
C LEU A 124 0.76 -23.68 -35.33
N THR A 125 1.03 -23.47 -36.62
CA THR A 125 1.13 -22.13 -37.23
C THR A 125 0.01 -21.93 -38.25
N VAL A 126 -0.69 -20.81 -38.16
CA VAL A 126 -1.81 -20.45 -39.04
C VAL A 126 -1.63 -19.00 -39.51
N ASP A 127 -1.45 -18.79 -40.82
CA ASP A 127 -1.31 -17.45 -41.39
C ASP A 127 -2.65 -16.69 -41.47
N GLY A 128 -3.77 -17.42 -41.43
CA GLY A 128 -5.12 -16.84 -41.36
C GLY A 128 -5.71 -16.87 -39.95
N ASN A 129 -7.02 -17.01 -39.89
CA ASN A 129 -7.79 -17.17 -38.65
C ASN A 129 -7.81 -18.63 -38.21
N LEU A 130 -7.78 -18.86 -36.90
CA LEU A 130 -7.92 -20.16 -36.27
C LEU A 130 -9.21 -20.21 -35.44
N THR A 131 -10.07 -21.19 -35.70
CA THR A 131 -11.30 -21.44 -34.94
C THR A 131 -11.37 -22.90 -34.51
N GLY A 132 -11.75 -23.16 -33.27
CA GLY A 132 -12.02 -24.54 -32.79
C GLY A 132 -10.82 -25.35 -32.33
N LEU A 133 -9.71 -24.67 -32.01
CA LEU A 133 -8.61 -25.31 -31.31
C LEU A 133 -9.00 -25.69 -29.87
N GLY A 134 -8.66 -26.90 -29.45
CA GLY A 134 -8.83 -27.37 -28.07
C GLY A 134 -7.50 -27.61 -27.34
N ALA A 135 -6.56 -28.36 -27.96
CA ALA A 135 -5.34 -28.80 -27.29
C ALA A 135 -4.08 -28.74 -28.17
N VAL A 136 -2.94 -28.32 -27.60
CA VAL A 136 -1.63 -28.31 -28.26
C VAL A 136 -0.53 -28.73 -27.28
N GLY A 137 0.11 -29.88 -27.49
CA GLY A 137 1.12 -30.39 -26.58
C GLY A 137 0.53 -30.68 -25.20
N GLN A 138 -0.35 -31.67 -25.11
CA GLN A 138 -1.08 -32.00 -23.89
C GLN A 138 -0.92 -33.46 -23.49
N VAL A 139 -0.79 -33.71 -22.19
CA VAL A 139 -0.79 -35.02 -21.56
C VAL A 139 -1.86 -35.06 -20.46
N PHE A 140 -2.82 -35.97 -20.59
CA PHE A 140 -3.77 -36.33 -19.54
C PHE A 140 -3.28 -37.55 -18.77
N ASN A 141 -3.03 -37.35 -17.47
CA ASN A 141 -2.65 -38.43 -16.57
C ASN A 141 -3.88 -38.97 -15.84
N THR A 142 -4.02 -40.30 -15.84
CA THR A 142 -5.03 -40.98 -15.04
C THR A 142 -4.57 -41.03 -13.58
N PRO A 143 -5.40 -40.71 -12.57
CA PRO A 143 -4.98 -40.60 -11.15
C PRO A 143 -4.50 -41.91 -10.46
N SER A 144 -4.01 -42.92 -11.15
CA SER A 144 -3.76 -44.26 -10.59
C SER A 144 -2.27 -44.55 -10.35
N GLY A 145 -1.78 -44.33 -9.13
CA GLY A 145 -0.46 -44.79 -8.65
C GLY A 145 0.49 -43.65 -8.29
N THR A 146 1.77 -43.98 -8.05
CA THR A 146 2.87 -42.99 -7.96
C THR A 146 3.12 -42.45 -9.37
N PRO A 147 2.72 -41.21 -9.69
CA PRO A 147 2.73 -40.74 -11.08
C PRO A 147 4.16 -40.60 -11.58
N ALA A 148 4.46 -41.15 -12.75
CA ALA A 148 5.72 -40.89 -13.43
C ALA A 148 5.70 -39.48 -14.08
N PRO A 149 6.80 -38.70 -13.99
CA PRO A 149 6.88 -37.36 -14.57
C PRO A 149 6.54 -37.34 -16.06
N SER A 150 5.73 -36.37 -16.48
CA SER A 150 5.34 -36.18 -17.88
C SER A 150 5.84 -34.85 -18.42
N VAL A 151 6.00 -34.76 -19.74
CA VAL A 151 6.47 -33.55 -20.43
C VAL A 151 5.47 -33.12 -21.50
N ALA A 152 5.00 -31.89 -21.44
CA ALA A 152 4.05 -31.33 -22.41
C ALA A 152 4.57 -30.01 -22.98
N THR A 153 4.71 -29.90 -24.30
CA THR A 153 5.18 -28.67 -24.98
C THR A 153 4.24 -28.28 -26.09
N GLY A 154 3.59 -27.11 -25.99
CA GLY A 154 2.64 -26.62 -26.99
C GLY A 154 2.97 -25.24 -27.52
N THR A 155 3.00 -25.06 -28.84
CA THR A 155 3.22 -23.77 -29.50
C THR A 155 2.10 -23.47 -30.51
N VAL A 156 1.46 -22.31 -30.37
CA VAL A 156 0.43 -21.82 -31.30
C VAL A 156 0.81 -20.44 -31.81
N ALA A 157 0.87 -20.27 -33.12
CA ALA A 157 1.09 -18.98 -33.78
C ALA A 157 -0.03 -18.72 -34.79
N VAL A 158 -0.72 -17.59 -34.66
CA VAL A 158 -1.83 -17.19 -35.54
C VAL A 158 -1.61 -15.75 -35.99
N GLN A 159 -1.50 -15.49 -37.30
CA GLN A 159 -1.35 -14.11 -37.78
C GLN A 159 -2.71 -13.38 -37.84
N GLY A 160 -3.79 -14.11 -38.14
CA GLY A 160 -5.15 -13.62 -38.04
C GLY A 160 -5.72 -13.73 -36.62
N ASP A 161 -7.02 -13.93 -36.52
CA ASP A 161 -7.74 -14.01 -35.25
C ASP A 161 -7.78 -15.45 -34.70
N LEU A 162 -7.67 -15.57 -33.38
CA LEU A 162 -7.90 -16.82 -32.65
C LEU A 162 -9.29 -16.82 -32.04
N ASN A 163 -10.22 -17.56 -32.63
CA ASN A 163 -11.60 -17.67 -32.17
C ASN A 163 -11.79 -18.87 -31.23
N LEU A 164 -11.97 -18.56 -29.94
CA LEU A 164 -12.21 -19.51 -28.87
C LEU A 164 -13.69 -19.91 -28.85
N ILE A 165 -13.96 -21.16 -29.22
CA ILE A 165 -15.27 -21.82 -29.07
C ILE A 165 -15.24 -22.90 -27.98
N SER A 166 -14.10 -23.11 -27.34
CA SER A 166 -13.89 -24.04 -26.22
C SER A 166 -12.64 -23.60 -25.45
N ALA A 167 -12.24 -24.39 -24.45
CA ALA A 167 -10.98 -24.15 -23.76
C ALA A 167 -9.80 -24.45 -24.69
N VAL A 168 -8.85 -23.51 -24.81
CA VAL A 168 -7.56 -23.75 -25.48
C VAL A 168 -6.51 -24.08 -24.44
N GLN A 169 -5.85 -25.20 -24.66
CA GLN A 169 -4.90 -25.81 -23.74
C GLN A 169 -3.57 -25.99 -24.46
N ALA A 170 -2.50 -25.32 -24.03
CA ALA A 170 -1.19 -25.47 -24.67
C ALA A 170 -0.09 -25.77 -23.65
N GLY A 171 0.63 -26.88 -23.81
CA GLY A 171 1.63 -27.31 -22.82
C GLY A 171 0.96 -27.62 -21.48
N TRP A 172 0.22 -28.72 -21.40
CA TRP A 172 -0.50 -29.11 -20.18
C TRP A 172 -0.12 -30.54 -19.78
N ALA A 173 0.47 -30.71 -18.59
CA ALA A 173 0.79 -32.00 -18.00
C ALA A 173 0.27 -32.09 -16.56
N LEU A 174 -0.58 -33.07 -16.27
CA LEU A 174 -1.18 -33.30 -14.95
C LEU A 174 -0.35 -34.31 -14.14
N ASN A 175 -0.27 -34.20 -12.81
CA ASN A 175 0.39 -35.14 -11.87
C ASN A 175 1.93 -35.31 -11.95
N GLY A 176 2.54 -35.72 -10.83
CA GLY A 176 3.97 -36.05 -10.72
C GLY A 176 4.87 -34.83 -10.86
N ASP A 177 6.18 -34.99 -10.94
CA ASP A 177 7.15 -33.89 -11.22
C ASP A 177 7.11 -33.47 -12.70
N SER A 178 5.93 -33.12 -13.22
CA SER A 178 5.70 -32.88 -14.65
C SER A 178 6.09 -31.47 -15.10
N VAL A 179 6.62 -31.39 -16.33
CA VAL A 179 7.05 -30.15 -16.97
C VAL A 179 6.11 -29.81 -18.12
N ALA A 180 5.53 -28.61 -18.07
CA ALA A 180 4.55 -28.14 -19.03
C ALA A 180 4.96 -26.77 -19.58
N THR A 181 5.14 -26.63 -20.89
CA THR A 181 5.54 -25.38 -21.56
C THR A 181 4.57 -25.05 -22.68
N GLY A 182 3.88 -23.92 -22.58
CA GLY A 182 2.88 -23.49 -23.55
C GLY A 182 3.14 -22.08 -24.07
N THR A 183 2.94 -21.85 -25.37
CA THR A 183 2.98 -20.51 -25.96
C THR A 183 1.81 -20.30 -26.94
N VAL A 184 1.18 -19.13 -26.88
CA VAL A 184 0.20 -18.67 -27.87
C VAL A 184 0.60 -17.27 -28.33
N SER A 185 0.77 -17.10 -29.64
CA SER A 185 1.17 -15.84 -30.26
C SER A 185 0.15 -15.43 -31.32
N VAL A 186 -0.47 -14.27 -31.14
CA VAL A 186 -1.44 -13.65 -32.05
C VAL A 186 -1.02 -12.19 -32.32
N PRO A 187 0.17 -11.96 -32.89
CA PRO A 187 0.86 -10.66 -32.83
C PRO A 187 0.11 -9.53 -33.56
N THR A 188 -0.66 -9.86 -34.60
CA THR A 188 -1.41 -8.89 -35.42
C THR A 188 -2.92 -9.00 -35.28
N GLY A 189 -3.43 -10.12 -34.76
CA GLY A 189 -4.85 -10.38 -34.64
C GLY A 189 -5.42 -10.26 -33.23
N THR A 190 -6.69 -10.60 -33.10
CA THR A 190 -7.44 -10.58 -31.84
C THR A 190 -7.74 -12.00 -31.37
N ILE A 191 -7.59 -12.27 -30.08
CA ILE A 191 -8.21 -13.45 -29.45
C ILE A 191 -9.67 -13.12 -29.19
N ARG A 192 -10.61 -13.84 -29.81
CA ARG A 192 -12.05 -13.63 -29.66
C ARG A 192 -12.72 -14.79 -28.96
N THR A 193 -13.62 -14.51 -28.04
CA THR A 193 -14.55 -15.52 -27.52
C THR A 193 -15.82 -15.55 -28.37
N GLN A 194 -16.47 -16.70 -28.49
CA GLN A 194 -17.79 -16.80 -29.14
C GLN A 194 -18.88 -17.14 -28.13
N ALA A 195 -20.07 -16.54 -28.34
CA ALA A 195 -21.25 -16.75 -27.50
C ALA A 195 -21.68 -18.22 -27.50
N ALA A 196 -22.03 -18.74 -26.32
CA ALA A 196 -22.54 -20.10 -26.02
C ALA A 196 -21.50 -21.16 -25.61
N THR A 197 -20.28 -20.76 -25.27
CA THR A 197 -19.23 -21.71 -24.90
C THR A 197 -18.63 -21.37 -23.53
N SER A 198 -17.83 -22.25 -22.95
CA SER A 198 -17.12 -21.99 -21.68
C SER A 198 -15.64 -21.72 -21.98
N PRO A 199 -15.29 -20.59 -22.63
CA PRO A 199 -13.94 -20.39 -23.12
C PRO A 199 -12.99 -20.18 -21.94
N ALA A 200 -11.87 -20.89 -21.96
CA ALA A 200 -10.79 -20.80 -20.99
C ALA A 200 -9.44 -20.89 -21.71
N LEU A 201 -8.42 -20.25 -21.16
CA LEU A 201 -7.04 -20.35 -21.65
C LEU A 201 -6.18 -20.99 -20.56
N GLY A 202 -5.66 -22.19 -20.83
CA GLY A 202 -4.77 -22.93 -19.94
C GLY A 202 -3.44 -23.21 -20.61
N ILE A 203 -2.41 -22.42 -20.31
CA ILE A 203 -1.14 -22.44 -21.03
C ILE A 203 -0.01 -22.72 -20.03
N GLY A 204 0.77 -23.78 -20.23
CA GLY A 204 1.89 -24.11 -19.34
C GLY A 204 1.43 -24.53 -17.96
N VAL A 205 0.52 -25.50 -17.86
CA VAL A 205 0.00 -25.99 -16.57
C VAL A 205 0.68 -27.32 -16.24
N GLY A 206 1.56 -27.28 -15.25
CA GLY A 206 2.28 -28.42 -14.70
C GLY A 206 1.85 -28.72 -13.27
N PHE A 207 2.02 -29.95 -12.83
CA PHE A 207 1.92 -30.34 -11.42
C PHE A 207 3.31 -30.88 -11.02
N GLY A 208 3.72 -30.72 -9.77
CA GLY A 208 4.97 -31.20 -9.14
C GLY A 208 6.29 -30.59 -9.59
N ALA A 209 6.47 -30.15 -10.85
CA ALA A 209 7.77 -29.59 -11.30
C ALA A 209 7.72 -28.19 -11.89
N THR A 210 7.21 -27.98 -13.11
CA THR A 210 7.30 -26.65 -13.75
C THR A 210 6.18 -26.40 -14.74
N GLY A 211 5.48 -25.27 -14.62
CA GLY A 211 4.53 -24.76 -15.60
C GLY A 211 5.04 -23.45 -16.18
N THR A 212 5.30 -23.37 -17.48
CA THR A 212 5.71 -22.14 -18.18
C THR A 212 4.69 -21.79 -19.26
N GLY A 213 3.95 -20.69 -19.10
CA GLY A 213 2.89 -20.28 -20.01
C GLY A 213 3.05 -18.86 -20.52
N MET A 214 2.98 -18.67 -21.84
CA MET A 214 3.10 -17.36 -22.47
C MET A 214 1.97 -17.10 -23.45
N VAL A 215 1.34 -15.93 -23.36
CA VAL A 215 0.38 -15.42 -24.34
C VAL A 215 0.78 -14.02 -24.77
N THR A 216 0.88 -13.81 -26.08
CA THR A 216 1.06 -12.50 -26.70
C THR A 216 -0.02 -12.27 -27.74
N ALA A 217 -0.76 -11.17 -27.67
CA ALA A 217 -1.73 -10.80 -28.71
C ALA A 217 -1.84 -9.29 -28.90
N ALA A 218 -2.27 -8.83 -30.09
CA ALA A 218 -2.51 -7.41 -30.32
C ALA A 218 -3.68 -6.89 -29.46
N ALA A 219 -4.75 -7.68 -29.36
CA ALA A 219 -5.92 -7.40 -28.53
C ALA A 219 -6.62 -8.70 -28.10
N VAL A 220 -7.46 -8.58 -27.07
CA VAL A 220 -8.49 -9.58 -26.75
C VAL A 220 -9.85 -8.90 -26.87
N ASP A 221 -10.78 -9.60 -27.51
CA ASP A 221 -12.17 -9.18 -27.62
C ASP A 221 -13.07 -10.20 -26.93
N THR A 222 -13.58 -9.78 -25.77
CA THR A 222 -14.53 -10.54 -24.96
C THR A 222 -15.94 -9.96 -25.03
N SER A 223 -16.26 -9.13 -26.03
CA SER A 223 -17.57 -8.47 -26.12
C SER A 223 -18.71 -9.46 -26.33
N ALA A 224 -18.44 -10.62 -26.93
CA ALA A 224 -19.43 -11.67 -27.12
C ALA A 224 -19.64 -12.50 -25.84
N GLN A 225 -18.56 -12.81 -25.11
CA GLN A 225 -18.59 -13.54 -23.86
C GLN A 225 -17.29 -13.37 -23.07
N ALA A 226 -17.35 -13.14 -21.76
CA ALA A 226 -16.13 -13.05 -20.95
C ALA A 226 -15.45 -14.42 -20.76
N LEU A 227 -14.12 -14.44 -20.65
CA LEU A 227 -13.34 -15.68 -20.43
C LEU A 227 -13.62 -16.25 -19.05
N ILE A 228 -13.99 -17.52 -18.95
CA ILE A 228 -14.32 -18.14 -17.66
C ILE A 228 -13.08 -18.26 -16.77
N SER A 229 -11.92 -18.57 -17.34
CA SER A 229 -10.67 -18.56 -16.60
C SER A 229 -9.47 -18.31 -17.50
N LEU A 230 -8.44 -17.75 -16.90
CA LEU A 230 -7.12 -17.58 -17.49
C LEU A 230 -6.09 -18.20 -16.54
N SER A 231 -5.35 -19.20 -17.02
CA SER A 231 -4.30 -19.88 -16.27
C SER A 231 -3.04 -19.97 -17.11
N LEU A 232 -2.01 -19.20 -16.77
CA LEU A 232 -0.74 -19.13 -17.49
C LEU A 232 0.40 -19.47 -16.54
N GLY A 233 1.17 -20.52 -16.82
CA GLY A 233 2.33 -20.87 -15.99
C GLY A 233 1.94 -21.26 -14.58
N VAL A 234 1.07 -22.28 -14.46
CA VAL A 234 0.59 -22.77 -13.16
C VAL A 234 1.36 -24.03 -12.80
N ALA A 235 1.87 -24.09 -11.57
CA ALA A 235 2.51 -25.25 -10.98
C ALA A 235 1.83 -25.60 -9.65
N ASP A 236 1.62 -26.88 -9.38
CA ASP A 236 1.19 -27.37 -8.06
C ASP A 236 2.25 -28.31 -7.46
N ASP A 237 2.07 -28.75 -6.21
CA ASP A 237 2.92 -29.73 -5.51
C ASP A 237 4.44 -29.43 -5.37
N GLY A 238 4.85 -28.16 -5.37
CA GLY A 238 6.25 -27.76 -5.05
C GLY A 238 7.03 -27.22 -6.24
N GLY A 239 6.35 -27.04 -7.38
CA GLY A 239 6.96 -26.65 -8.64
C GLY A 239 7.24 -25.16 -8.83
N THR A 240 7.68 -24.84 -10.04
CA THR A 240 7.93 -23.48 -10.54
C THR A 240 6.86 -23.06 -11.55
N GLY A 241 6.08 -22.02 -11.24
CA GLY A 241 5.07 -21.45 -12.14
C GLY A 241 5.56 -20.15 -12.78
N ILE A 242 5.72 -20.11 -14.10
CA ILE A 242 6.18 -18.94 -14.87
C ILE A 242 5.12 -18.55 -15.89
N GLY A 243 4.40 -17.46 -15.65
CA GLY A 243 3.32 -16.98 -16.52
C GLY A 243 3.61 -15.60 -17.11
N THR A 244 3.31 -15.42 -18.39
CA THR A 244 3.40 -14.11 -19.05
C THR A 244 2.19 -13.86 -19.95
N LEU A 245 1.51 -12.73 -19.75
CA LEU A 245 0.48 -12.22 -20.63
C LEU A 245 0.88 -10.83 -21.13
N THR A 246 0.92 -10.65 -22.45
CA THR A 246 1.17 -9.35 -23.09
C THR A 246 0.09 -9.06 -24.12
N LEU A 247 -0.72 -8.02 -23.87
CA LEU A 247 -1.76 -7.54 -24.78
C LEU A 247 -1.49 -6.09 -25.19
N GLY A 248 -1.48 -5.82 -26.49
CA GLY A 248 -1.17 -4.51 -27.04
C GLY A 248 -2.19 -3.43 -26.70
N SER A 249 -3.48 -3.74 -26.80
CA SER A 249 -4.58 -2.82 -26.46
C SER A 249 -5.89 -3.58 -26.19
N GLY A 250 -6.95 -2.87 -25.80
CA GLY A 250 -8.28 -3.42 -25.60
C GLY A 250 -8.63 -3.74 -24.15
N THR A 251 -9.81 -4.34 -23.95
CA THR A 251 -10.30 -4.74 -22.63
C THR A 251 -10.33 -6.26 -22.56
N LEU A 252 -9.59 -6.85 -21.64
CA LEU A 252 -9.67 -8.27 -21.33
C LEU A 252 -10.79 -8.48 -20.30
N GLY A 253 -11.95 -8.98 -20.76
CA GLY A 253 -13.08 -9.34 -19.91
C GLY A 253 -13.02 -10.81 -19.44
N LEU A 254 -13.11 -11.03 -18.13
CA LEU A 254 -13.17 -12.35 -17.51
C LEU A 254 -14.52 -12.58 -16.82
N ALA A 255 -15.16 -13.71 -17.07
CA ALA A 255 -16.28 -14.19 -16.27
C ALA A 255 -15.81 -14.88 -14.97
N GLY A 256 -14.52 -15.20 -14.83
CA GLY A 256 -13.96 -15.82 -13.62
C GLY A 256 -12.60 -15.26 -13.19
N SER A 257 -11.71 -16.12 -12.73
CA SER A 257 -10.42 -15.72 -12.14
C SER A 257 -9.26 -15.80 -13.14
N ALA A 258 -8.21 -15.03 -12.87
CA ALA A 258 -6.95 -15.07 -13.60
C ALA A 258 -5.79 -15.46 -12.70
N PHE A 259 -4.98 -16.40 -13.18
CA PHE A 259 -3.79 -16.94 -12.53
C PHE A 259 -2.62 -16.87 -13.51
N ILE A 260 -1.60 -16.06 -13.21
CA ILE A 260 -0.45 -15.84 -14.08
C ILE A 260 0.82 -16.04 -13.26
N GLY A 261 1.56 -17.12 -13.52
CA GLY A 261 2.74 -17.47 -12.74
C GLY A 261 2.35 -17.79 -11.31
N VAL A 262 1.66 -18.90 -11.12
CA VAL A 262 1.19 -19.34 -9.79
C VAL A 262 1.80 -20.68 -9.47
N ALA A 263 2.35 -20.81 -8.27
CA ALA A 263 2.88 -22.06 -7.77
C ALA A 263 2.25 -22.41 -6.41
N SER A 264 1.86 -23.65 -6.21
CA SER A 264 1.49 -24.19 -4.90
C SER A 264 2.30 -25.43 -4.58
N GLY A 265 2.48 -25.79 -3.31
CA GLY A 265 3.33 -26.93 -2.96
C GLY A 265 3.71 -27.09 -1.51
N VAL A 266 4.51 -28.11 -1.20
CA VAL A 266 4.99 -28.36 0.17
C VAL A 266 6.31 -27.69 0.51
N ASP A 267 7.21 -27.52 -0.47
CA ASP A 267 8.52 -26.87 -0.33
C ASP A 267 9.03 -26.41 -1.71
N GLY A 268 9.96 -25.46 -1.73
CA GLY A 268 10.68 -25.03 -2.93
C GLY A 268 9.87 -24.25 -3.97
N THR A 269 8.65 -23.84 -3.62
CA THR A 269 7.70 -23.26 -4.58
C THR A 269 8.21 -21.93 -5.13
N THR A 270 8.25 -21.79 -6.45
CA THR A 270 8.68 -20.55 -7.12
C THR A 270 7.62 -20.07 -8.10
N ALA A 271 7.21 -18.81 -8.02
CA ALA A 271 6.19 -18.23 -8.89
C ALA A 271 6.67 -16.93 -9.52
N GLN A 272 6.59 -16.82 -10.85
CA GLN A 272 6.95 -15.62 -11.61
C GLN A 272 5.82 -15.26 -12.58
N GLY A 273 5.12 -14.16 -12.32
CA GLY A 273 4.00 -13.69 -13.13
C GLY A 273 4.26 -12.32 -13.72
N THR A 274 4.02 -12.14 -15.02
CA THR A 274 4.04 -10.84 -15.69
C THR A 274 2.75 -10.62 -16.48
N LEU A 275 2.08 -9.51 -16.22
CA LEU A 275 0.90 -9.06 -16.95
C LEU A 275 1.14 -7.66 -17.52
N THR A 276 1.10 -7.52 -18.83
CA THR A 276 1.21 -6.23 -19.52
C THR A 276 0.00 -6.04 -20.44
N LEU A 277 -0.78 -5.01 -20.18
CA LEU A 277 -2.00 -4.68 -20.90
C LEU A 277 -1.97 -3.22 -21.34
N GLY A 278 -2.08 -2.95 -22.63
CA GLY A 278 -2.26 -1.57 -23.11
C GLY A 278 -3.63 -0.96 -22.79
N GLY A 279 -4.56 -1.74 -22.22
CA GLY A 279 -5.90 -1.28 -21.84
C GLY A 279 -6.36 -1.83 -20.47
N MET A 280 -7.64 -2.19 -20.36
CA MET A 280 -8.28 -2.55 -19.10
C MET A 280 -8.33 -4.07 -18.89
N LEU A 281 -8.19 -4.52 -17.64
CA LEU A 281 -8.57 -5.87 -17.20
C LEU A 281 -9.86 -5.78 -16.38
N SER A 282 -10.91 -6.49 -16.77
CA SER A 282 -12.19 -6.45 -16.06
C SER A 282 -12.70 -7.86 -15.76
N ALA A 283 -13.24 -8.10 -14.57
CA ALA A 283 -13.96 -9.32 -14.24
C ALA A 283 -15.44 -9.07 -13.96
N GLU A 284 -16.28 -10.03 -14.33
CA GLU A 284 -17.72 -10.05 -14.11
C GLU A 284 -18.10 -10.98 -12.96
N GLY A 285 -18.96 -10.47 -12.07
CA GLY A 285 -19.50 -11.19 -10.92
C GLY A 285 -18.65 -11.07 -9.64
N PRO A 286 -19.17 -11.57 -8.51
CA PRO A 286 -18.51 -11.50 -7.20
C PRO A 286 -17.42 -12.56 -7.03
N GLY A 287 -16.54 -12.37 -6.03
CA GLY A 287 -15.57 -13.38 -5.61
C GLY A 287 -14.41 -13.66 -6.57
N ARG A 288 -14.19 -12.84 -7.59
CA ARG A 288 -13.14 -13.07 -8.60
C ARG A 288 -11.76 -12.74 -8.07
N LEU A 289 -10.78 -13.55 -8.47
CA LEU A 289 -9.39 -13.43 -8.04
C LEU A 289 -8.50 -13.11 -9.24
N LEU A 290 -7.57 -12.19 -9.04
CA LEU A 290 -6.44 -11.95 -9.91
C LEU A 290 -5.16 -12.25 -9.13
N GLN A 291 -4.40 -13.24 -9.57
CA GLN A 291 -3.11 -13.61 -9.00
C GLN A 291 -2.02 -13.54 -10.05
N VAL A 292 -0.97 -12.75 -9.77
CA VAL A 292 0.19 -12.59 -10.63
C VAL A 292 1.45 -12.80 -9.82
N GLY A 293 2.19 -13.90 -10.08
CA GLY A 293 3.40 -14.22 -9.32
C GLY A 293 3.08 -14.61 -7.88
N SER A 294 2.31 -15.68 -7.67
CA SER A 294 1.88 -16.10 -6.34
C SER A 294 2.41 -17.49 -6.00
N ALA A 295 3.17 -17.62 -4.92
CA ALA A 295 3.70 -18.89 -4.41
C ALA A 295 3.04 -19.24 -3.06
N SER A 296 2.49 -20.45 -2.93
CA SER A 296 1.90 -20.94 -1.69
C SER A 296 2.52 -22.28 -1.27
N GLY A 297 3.41 -22.22 -0.29
CA GLY A 297 3.99 -23.36 0.42
C GLY A 297 3.07 -23.91 1.52
N SER A 298 3.20 -25.21 1.79
CA SER A 298 2.49 -25.92 2.85
C SER A 298 3.13 -25.71 4.20
N VAL A 299 2.29 -25.62 5.22
CA VAL A 299 2.65 -25.39 6.62
C VAL A 299 3.40 -26.57 7.24
N VAL A 300 3.21 -27.77 6.70
CA VAL A 300 3.62 -29.02 7.36
C VAL A 300 5.13 -29.30 7.21
N ALA A 301 5.79 -28.71 6.21
CA ALA A 301 7.13 -29.12 5.79
C ALA A 301 8.24 -28.06 5.94
N ASN A 302 7.99 -26.92 6.61
CA ASN A 302 8.91 -25.77 6.60
C ASN A 302 9.28 -25.33 5.17
N GLY A 303 8.28 -25.28 4.30
CA GLY A 303 8.48 -25.02 2.89
C GLY A 303 8.92 -23.58 2.59
N SER A 304 9.95 -23.46 1.76
CA SER A 304 10.38 -22.20 1.14
C SER A 304 9.41 -21.77 0.02
N ALA A 305 9.27 -20.46 -0.17
CA ALA A 305 8.43 -19.89 -1.23
C ALA A 305 9.06 -18.61 -1.80
N SER A 306 9.21 -18.54 -3.12
CA SER A 306 9.68 -17.35 -3.83
C SER A 306 8.64 -16.87 -4.84
N ALA A 307 8.17 -15.64 -4.69
CA ALA A 307 7.11 -15.08 -5.51
C ALA A 307 7.55 -13.74 -6.13
N SER A 308 7.39 -13.58 -7.44
CA SER A 308 7.65 -12.35 -8.17
C SER A 308 6.51 -12.05 -9.14
N GLY A 309 5.81 -10.94 -8.93
CA GLY A 309 4.68 -10.51 -9.74
C GLY A 309 4.85 -9.09 -10.27
N SER A 310 4.49 -8.88 -11.54
CA SER A 310 4.46 -7.55 -12.15
C SER A 310 3.20 -7.34 -12.98
N ILE A 311 2.53 -6.21 -12.77
CA ILE A 311 1.41 -5.76 -13.60
C ILE A 311 1.68 -4.36 -14.16
N ALA A 312 1.45 -4.18 -15.46
CA ALA A 312 1.31 -2.89 -16.12
C ALA A 312 -0.02 -2.86 -16.90
N ALA A 313 -0.95 -1.97 -16.55
CA ALA A 313 -2.27 -1.87 -17.18
C ALA A 313 -2.82 -0.44 -17.18
N GLN A 314 -3.80 -0.12 -18.02
CA GLN A 314 -4.52 1.16 -17.89
C GLN A 314 -5.49 1.16 -16.70
N GLY A 315 -6.02 -0.01 -16.34
CA GLY A 315 -6.84 -0.18 -15.15
C GLY A 315 -7.27 -1.64 -14.93
N ILE A 316 -7.69 -1.93 -13.71
CA ILE A 316 -8.14 -3.24 -13.25
C ILE A 316 -9.50 -3.06 -12.57
N SER A 317 -10.50 -3.86 -12.92
CA SER A 317 -11.82 -3.74 -12.30
C SER A 317 -12.53 -5.08 -12.03
N GLY A 318 -13.38 -5.11 -11.01
CA GLY A 318 -14.32 -6.22 -10.76
C GLY A 318 -13.71 -7.45 -10.06
N PHE A 319 -12.47 -7.37 -9.60
CA PHE A 319 -11.84 -8.42 -8.80
C PHE A 319 -12.00 -8.13 -7.31
N ARG A 320 -12.53 -9.10 -6.57
CA ARG A 320 -12.58 -9.06 -5.11
C ARG A 320 -11.16 -9.07 -4.53
N SER A 321 -10.27 -9.89 -5.08
CA SER A 321 -8.88 -9.95 -4.62
C SER A 321 -7.93 -9.74 -5.78
N VAL A 322 -6.99 -8.82 -5.60
CA VAL A 322 -5.86 -8.60 -6.52
C VAL A 322 -4.58 -8.86 -5.74
N THR A 323 -3.81 -9.85 -6.17
CA THR A 323 -2.60 -10.30 -5.50
C THR A 323 -1.45 -10.33 -6.49
N ILE A 324 -0.40 -9.57 -6.20
CA ILE A 324 0.77 -9.38 -7.07
C ILE A 324 2.03 -9.65 -6.26
N GLY A 325 2.78 -10.70 -6.58
CA GLY A 325 4.00 -11.04 -5.83
C GLY A 325 3.68 -11.45 -4.39
N SER A 326 3.01 -12.58 -4.21
CA SER A 326 2.60 -13.06 -2.88
C SER A 326 3.24 -14.40 -2.53
N GLY A 327 3.87 -14.49 -1.37
CA GLY A 327 4.51 -15.69 -0.85
C GLY A 327 3.86 -16.16 0.44
N VAL A 328 3.45 -17.42 0.52
CA VAL A 328 3.04 -18.06 1.78
C VAL A 328 3.98 -19.23 2.01
N GLY A 329 4.54 -19.35 3.21
CA GLY A 329 5.45 -20.45 3.54
C GLY A 329 5.70 -20.56 5.04
N ALA A 330 6.51 -21.53 5.43
CA ALA A 330 6.94 -21.73 6.81
C ALA A 330 8.47 -21.71 6.86
N GLY A 331 9.05 -20.81 7.67
CA GLY A 331 10.50 -20.69 7.87
C GLY A 331 11.21 -19.61 7.04
N ASP A 332 12.53 -19.66 7.09
CA ASP A 332 13.50 -18.58 6.87
C ASP A 332 13.62 -18.01 5.44
N THR A 333 12.89 -18.53 4.45
CA THR A 333 13.21 -18.28 3.01
C THR A 333 12.02 -17.85 2.17
N VAL A 334 10.99 -17.28 2.78
CA VAL A 334 9.89 -16.70 2.00
C VAL A 334 10.33 -15.35 1.42
N THR A 335 10.32 -15.24 0.09
CA THR A 335 10.59 -13.99 -0.64
C THR A 335 9.38 -13.61 -1.48
N ALA A 336 8.97 -12.34 -1.45
CA ALA A 336 7.84 -11.86 -2.24
C ALA A 336 8.12 -10.46 -2.83
N THR A 337 8.10 -10.34 -4.15
CA THR A 337 8.28 -9.07 -4.87
C THR A 337 7.05 -8.78 -5.73
N GLY A 338 6.35 -7.68 -5.47
CA GLY A 338 5.19 -7.24 -6.24
C GLY A 338 5.39 -5.84 -6.81
N THR A 339 5.08 -5.65 -8.09
CA THR A 339 5.13 -4.34 -8.76
C THR A 339 3.84 -4.09 -9.56
N ALA A 340 3.28 -2.88 -9.45
CA ALA A 340 2.10 -2.47 -10.22
C ALA A 340 2.27 -1.06 -10.81
N THR A 341 2.04 -0.92 -12.11
CA THR A 341 1.93 0.38 -12.79
C THR A 341 0.57 0.47 -13.46
N ILE A 342 -0.31 1.27 -12.87
CA ILE A 342 -1.71 1.38 -13.28
C ILE A 342 -2.01 2.80 -13.75
N GLY A 343 -2.55 2.92 -14.96
CA GLY A 343 -2.97 4.20 -15.53
C GLY A 343 -4.20 4.82 -14.86
N ALA A 344 -4.87 5.70 -15.60
CA ALA A 344 -6.00 6.48 -15.09
C ALA A 344 -7.27 5.65 -14.81
N GLY A 345 -7.33 4.40 -15.27
CA GLY A 345 -8.45 3.50 -14.99
C GLY A 345 -8.46 2.96 -13.56
N GLY A 346 -7.35 3.08 -12.81
CA GLY A 346 -7.27 2.69 -11.40
C GLY A 346 -7.40 1.18 -11.15
N ILE A 347 -7.56 0.81 -9.87
CA ILE A 347 -7.84 -0.55 -9.38
C ILE A 347 -9.17 -0.50 -8.62
N VAL A 348 -10.27 -0.94 -9.25
CA VAL A 348 -11.63 -0.69 -8.76
C VAL A 348 -12.41 -1.99 -8.55
N ASN A 349 -12.75 -2.30 -7.30
CA ASN A 349 -13.65 -3.41 -6.97
C ASN A 349 -15.09 -2.93 -6.77
N ALA A 350 -15.81 -2.72 -7.86
CA ALA A 350 -17.20 -2.24 -7.82
C ALA A 350 -18.23 -3.34 -7.49
N THR A 351 -17.88 -4.62 -7.65
CA THR A 351 -18.85 -5.73 -7.67
C THR A 351 -18.99 -6.46 -6.33
N ASP A 352 -17.96 -6.44 -5.48
CA ASP A 352 -17.92 -7.22 -4.23
C ASP A 352 -17.04 -6.54 -3.16
N PRO A 353 -17.50 -5.43 -2.55
CA PRO A 353 -16.69 -4.62 -1.65
C PRO A 353 -16.23 -5.41 -0.40
N GLY A 354 -15.06 -5.04 0.13
CA GLY A 354 -14.47 -5.71 1.30
C GLY A 354 -13.44 -6.79 0.95
N GLY A 355 -13.05 -6.86 -0.32
CA GLY A 355 -11.91 -7.65 -0.79
C GLY A 355 -10.55 -7.06 -0.39
N ALA A 356 -9.46 -7.60 -0.96
CA ALA A 356 -8.10 -7.16 -0.65
C ALA A 356 -7.27 -6.86 -1.91
N LEU A 357 -6.47 -5.80 -1.83
CA LEU A 357 -5.38 -5.51 -2.76
C LEU A 357 -4.05 -5.79 -2.05
N GLN A 358 -3.24 -6.67 -2.62
CA GLN A 358 -2.00 -7.16 -2.02
C GLN A 358 -0.87 -7.10 -3.05
N ILE A 359 0.17 -6.31 -2.78
CA ILE A 359 1.31 -6.13 -3.68
C ILE A 359 2.60 -6.31 -2.90
N GLY A 360 3.36 -7.38 -3.18
CA GLY A 360 4.52 -7.74 -2.37
C GLY A 360 4.06 -8.07 -0.96
N VAL A 361 3.52 -9.26 -0.76
CA VAL A 361 3.06 -9.71 0.57
C VAL A 361 3.64 -11.07 0.87
N ALA A 362 4.23 -11.23 2.05
CA ALA A 362 4.57 -12.54 2.56
C ALA A 362 3.82 -12.85 3.86
N THR A 363 3.36 -14.09 3.96
CA THR A 363 2.83 -14.65 5.20
C THR A 363 3.71 -15.80 5.64
N GLU A 364 4.44 -15.60 6.73
CA GLU A 364 5.09 -16.69 7.44
C GLU A 364 4.04 -17.40 8.29
N GLN A 365 3.95 -18.72 8.17
CA GLN A 365 3.14 -19.52 9.06
C GLN A 365 4.01 -20.08 10.18
N ALA A 366 3.71 -19.68 11.42
CA ALA A 366 4.38 -20.20 12.60
C ALA A 366 4.06 -21.69 12.78
N VAL A 367 5.08 -22.53 12.87
CA VAL A 367 4.93 -23.97 13.12
C VAL A 367 4.94 -24.19 14.62
N ASN A 368 3.87 -24.78 15.17
CA ASN A 368 3.70 -24.95 16.62
C ASN A 368 3.76 -23.64 17.43
N ASN A 369 3.25 -22.54 16.87
CA ASN A 369 3.34 -21.19 17.44
C ASN A 369 4.77 -20.68 17.65
N ILE A 370 5.74 -21.22 16.89
CA ILE A 370 7.12 -20.74 16.89
C ILE A 370 7.46 -20.30 15.48
N ALA A 371 7.94 -19.06 15.37
CA ALA A 371 8.58 -18.53 14.17
C ALA A 371 10.09 -18.53 14.41
N VAL A 372 10.82 -19.18 13.52
CA VAL A 372 12.27 -19.36 13.62
C VAL A 372 12.91 -18.70 12.41
N GLY A 373 14.03 -18.02 12.63
CA GLY A 373 14.85 -17.47 11.56
C GLY A 373 14.67 -15.97 11.31
N PRO A 374 15.32 -15.43 10.27
CA PRO A 374 15.28 -13.99 9.96
C PRO A 374 13.90 -13.50 9.50
N GLY A 375 12.96 -14.41 9.21
CA GLY A 375 11.64 -14.11 8.65
C GLY A 375 11.67 -13.76 7.15
N PRO A 376 10.49 -13.64 6.50
CA PRO A 376 10.37 -13.27 5.10
C PRO A 376 11.02 -11.93 4.71
N ALA A 377 11.43 -11.82 3.45
CA ALA A 377 11.87 -10.55 2.84
C ALA A 377 10.93 -10.16 1.70
N VAL A 378 10.36 -8.96 1.77
CA VAL A 378 9.27 -8.53 0.91
C VAL A 378 9.50 -7.12 0.37
N THR A 379 9.24 -6.95 -0.92
CA THR A 379 9.22 -5.65 -1.59
C THR A 379 7.92 -5.49 -2.37
N GLY A 380 7.14 -4.46 -2.07
CA GLY A 380 5.93 -4.07 -2.79
C GLY A 380 6.04 -2.66 -3.32
N SER A 381 5.69 -2.43 -4.59
CA SER A 381 5.61 -1.08 -5.16
C SER A 381 4.41 -0.92 -6.08
N ALA A 382 3.76 0.23 -6.02
CA ALA A 382 2.66 0.57 -6.90
C ALA A 382 2.66 2.05 -7.28
N THR A 383 2.42 2.34 -8.56
CA THR A 383 2.12 3.68 -9.08
C THR A 383 0.74 3.63 -9.73
N VAL A 384 -0.20 4.43 -9.26
CA VAL A 384 -1.60 4.42 -9.72
C VAL A 384 -2.05 5.83 -10.10
N GLY A 385 -2.51 5.98 -11.35
CA GLY A 385 -2.98 7.25 -11.93
C GLY A 385 -4.49 7.53 -11.75
N GLY A 386 -5.19 6.72 -10.96
CA GLY A 386 -6.64 6.73 -10.80
C GLY A 386 -7.09 6.12 -9.48
N ASP A 387 -8.36 5.75 -9.38
CA ASP A 387 -8.97 5.30 -8.12
C ASP A 387 -8.44 3.94 -7.64
N ILE A 388 -8.26 3.78 -6.32
CA ILE A 388 -8.13 2.49 -5.64
C ILE A 388 -9.31 2.35 -4.67
N THR A 389 -10.38 1.68 -5.08
CA THR A 389 -11.65 1.66 -4.33
C THR A 389 -12.30 0.27 -4.28
N GLY A 390 -13.18 0.07 -3.29
CA GLY A 390 -13.92 -1.19 -3.12
C GLY A 390 -13.15 -2.31 -2.41
N TYR A 391 -11.94 -2.03 -1.92
CA TYR A 391 -11.17 -2.94 -1.11
C TYR A 391 -11.34 -2.59 0.37
N GLY A 392 -11.56 -3.60 1.22
CA GLY A 392 -11.53 -3.39 2.67
C GLY A 392 -10.09 -3.28 3.19
N GLN A 393 -9.13 -3.75 2.42
CA GLN A 393 -7.73 -3.74 2.80
C GLN A 393 -6.82 -3.54 1.59
N VAL A 394 -5.83 -2.66 1.75
CA VAL A 394 -4.75 -2.45 0.80
C VAL A 394 -3.43 -2.67 1.54
N ASP A 395 -2.70 -3.70 1.14
CA ASP A 395 -1.37 -4.04 1.67
C ASP A 395 -0.32 -3.94 0.55
N ILE A 396 0.75 -3.16 0.79
CA ILE A 396 1.87 -3.01 -0.14
C ILE A 396 3.17 -3.19 0.62
N GLY A 397 3.94 -4.23 0.31
CA GLY A 397 5.15 -4.54 1.06
C GLY A 397 4.82 -4.94 2.50
N ARG A 398 4.13 -6.06 2.70
CA ARG A 398 3.70 -6.52 4.02
C ARG A 398 4.27 -7.88 4.38
N VAL A 399 4.73 -8.01 5.61
CA VAL A 399 5.09 -9.29 6.23
C VAL A 399 4.20 -9.58 7.42
N VAL A 400 3.67 -10.80 7.49
CA VAL A 400 3.02 -11.34 8.69
C VAL A 400 4.03 -12.22 9.42
N VAL A 401 4.12 -12.03 10.74
CA VAL A 401 5.08 -12.54 11.73
C VAL A 401 6.32 -11.67 11.92
N THR A 402 7.44 -11.95 11.26
CA THR A 402 8.75 -11.28 11.43
C THR A 402 9.46 -11.14 10.10
N GLY A 403 10.52 -10.35 9.99
CA GLY A 403 11.28 -10.19 8.74
C GLY A 403 11.33 -8.76 8.21
N SER A 404 11.57 -8.62 6.90
CA SER A 404 11.78 -7.33 6.24
C SER A 404 10.66 -7.01 5.26
N ALA A 405 10.03 -5.85 5.41
CA ALA A 405 8.95 -5.36 4.58
C ALA A 405 9.27 -3.97 4.02
N GLU A 406 9.45 -3.87 2.71
CA GLU A 406 9.59 -2.60 1.99
C GLU A 406 8.35 -2.37 1.12
N GLY A 407 7.67 -1.23 1.29
CA GLY A 407 6.46 -0.88 0.57
C GLY A 407 6.49 0.54 0.04
N SER A 408 6.04 0.75 -1.19
CA SER A 408 5.86 2.09 -1.76
C SER A 408 4.55 2.20 -2.56
N LEU A 409 3.80 3.27 -2.35
CA LEU A 409 2.62 3.62 -3.14
C LEU A 409 2.72 5.07 -3.59
N GLU A 410 2.63 5.29 -4.88
CA GLU A 410 2.42 6.60 -5.50
C GLU A 410 1.00 6.65 -6.08
N LEU A 411 0.19 7.59 -5.58
CA LEU A 411 -1.16 7.86 -6.06
C LEU A 411 -1.19 9.25 -6.68
N SER A 412 -1.43 9.31 -7.99
CA SER A 412 -1.51 10.57 -8.75
C SER A 412 -2.87 10.68 -9.40
N ASN A 413 -3.67 11.68 -9.02
CA ASN A 413 -5.08 11.78 -9.41
C ASN A 413 -5.95 10.58 -8.93
N GLY A 414 -7.18 10.85 -8.48
CA GLY A 414 -8.12 9.81 -8.04
C GLY A 414 -8.19 9.62 -6.53
N THR A 415 -8.92 8.59 -6.10
CA THR A 415 -9.25 8.33 -4.69
C THR A 415 -8.78 6.96 -4.24
N LEU A 416 -8.01 6.89 -3.16
CA LEU A 416 -7.77 5.67 -2.38
C LEU A 416 -8.81 5.60 -1.26
N ALA A 417 -9.77 4.68 -1.37
CA ALA A 417 -10.78 4.41 -0.35
C ALA A 417 -10.73 2.95 0.11
N THR A 418 -10.28 2.75 1.36
CA THR A 418 -10.12 1.43 2.00
C THR A 418 -10.30 1.54 3.51
N ASP A 419 -10.78 0.48 4.17
CA ASP A 419 -10.88 0.48 5.64
C ASP A 419 -9.50 0.40 6.31
N ALA A 420 -8.57 -0.34 5.70
CA ALA A 420 -7.22 -0.54 6.18
C ALA A 420 -6.18 -0.29 5.07
N LEU A 421 -5.13 0.47 5.40
CA LEU A 421 -3.99 0.73 4.54
C LEU A 421 -2.69 0.39 5.27
N ARG A 422 -1.90 -0.49 4.66
CA ARG A 422 -0.60 -0.93 5.19
C ARG A 422 0.46 -0.86 4.09
N ILE A 423 1.51 -0.09 4.32
CA ILE A 423 2.61 0.11 3.37
C ILE A 423 3.92 -0.11 4.12
N GLY A 424 4.73 -1.08 3.71
CA GLY A 424 6.01 -1.38 4.36
C GLY A 424 5.78 -1.77 5.81
N SER A 425 5.00 -2.81 6.07
CA SER A 425 4.55 -3.16 7.43
C SER A 425 4.93 -4.57 7.84
N VAL A 426 5.41 -4.74 9.07
CA VAL A 426 5.60 -6.05 9.72
C VAL A 426 4.59 -6.20 10.86
N GLN A 427 3.80 -7.27 10.84
CA GLN A 427 2.79 -7.51 11.84
C GLN A 427 3.00 -8.88 12.49
N GLY A 428 3.24 -8.93 13.80
CA GLY A 428 3.36 -10.18 14.53
C GLY A 428 2.12 -11.06 14.38
N ALA A 429 2.30 -12.39 14.31
CA ALA A 429 1.18 -13.30 14.40
C ALA A 429 0.49 -13.10 15.75
N GLY A 430 -0.81 -12.82 15.73
CA GLY A 430 -1.61 -12.83 16.96
C GLY A 430 -1.53 -14.19 17.67
N GLY A 431 -1.89 -14.24 18.95
CA GLY A 431 -2.11 -15.53 19.64
C GLY A 431 -0.91 -16.17 20.34
N GLY A 432 0.10 -15.38 20.74
CA GLY A 432 1.21 -15.88 21.56
C GLY A 432 2.29 -16.64 20.77
N VAL A 433 2.46 -16.31 19.50
CA VAL A 433 3.59 -16.81 18.70
C VAL A 433 4.90 -16.31 19.30
N THR A 434 5.83 -17.23 19.53
CA THR A 434 7.17 -16.92 20.01
C THR A 434 8.11 -16.78 18.82
N VAL A 435 8.78 -15.64 18.72
CA VAL A 435 9.81 -15.37 17.72
C VAL A 435 11.16 -15.74 18.31
N THR A 436 11.90 -16.63 17.65
CA THR A 436 13.27 -17.01 18.02
C THR A 436 14.20 -16.55 16.91
N ASP A 437 15.12 -15.63 17.23
CA ASP A 437 16.13 -15.05 16.32
C ASP A 437 15.63 -14.16 15.16
N GLY A 438 14.37 -13.71 15.21
CA GLY A 438 13.83 -12.77 14.23
C GLY A 438 14.31 -11.33 14.47
N ALA A 439 14.54 -10.60 13.38
CA ALA A 439 14.57 -9.14 13.37
C ALA A 439 13.36 -8.64 12.55
N ALA A 440 12.85 -7.46 12.89
CA ALA A 440 11.79 -6.85 12.11
C ALA A 440 12.29 -5.55 11.47
N HIS A 441 12.23 -5.48 10.16
CA HIS A 441 12.56 -4.28 9.38
C HIS A 441 11.35 -3.85 8.55
N ALA A 442 10.96 -2.59 8.63
CA ALA A 442 9.78 -2.08 7.93
C ALA A 442 10.10 -0.73 7.31
N VAL A 443 10.01 -0.58 5.99
CA VAL A 443 10.19 0.70 5.28
C VAL A 443 8.96 0.94 4.40
N GLY A 444 8.20 1.99 4.70
CA GLY A 444 6.99 2.33 3.96
C GLY A 444 7.04 3.75 3.42
N ARG A 445 6.63 3.95 2.16
CA ARG A 445 6.45 5.27 1.56
C ARG A 445 5.09 5.39 0.88
N LEU A 446 4.32 6.42 1.24
CA LEU A 446 3.10 6.82 0.55
C LEU A 446 3.29 8.23 -0.02
N SER A 447 3.19 8.39 -1.33
CA SER A 447 3.18 9.70 -2.00
C SER A 447 1.82 9.92 -2.64
N VAL A 448 1.16 11.02 -2.31
CA VAL A 448 -0.17 11.40 -2.82
C VAL A 448 -0.06 12.78 -3.45
N THR A 449 -0.37 12.87 -4.74
CA THR A 449 -0.10 14.08 -5.52
C THR A 449 -1.28 14.45 -6.41
N ASP A 450 -1.23 15.67 -6.96
CA ASP A 450 -2.09 16.12 -8.06
C ASP A 450 -3.60 16.00 -7.80
N GLY A 451 -4.05 16.42 -6.61
CA GLY A 451 -5.46 16.39 -6.25
C GLY A 451 -5.98 15.02 -5.86
N ALA A 452 -5.11 14.00 -5.74
CA ALA A 452 -5.50 12.71 -5.21
C ALA A 452 -5.97 12.80 -3.75
N VAL A 453 -6.87 11.88 -3.38
CA VAL A 453 -7.52 11.84 -2.07
C VAL A 453 -7.35 10.46 -1.44
N VAL A 454 -6.90 10.41 -0.20
CA VAL A 454 -6.96 9.20 0.64
C VAL A 454 -8.10 9.36 1.64
N THR A 455 -9.02 8.40 1.70
CA THR A 455 -10.21 8.47 2.55
C THR A 455 -10.69 7.07 2.97
N GLY A 456 -11.74 7.00 3.79
CA GLY A 456 -12.38 5.75 4.18
C GLY A 456 -11.63 4.92 5.21
N LEU A 457 -10.49 5.41 5.71
CA LEU A 457 -9.63 4.72 6.68
C LEU A 457 -10.31 4.69 8.06
N SER A 458 -11.16 3.71 8.28
CA SER A 458 -11.85 3.45 9.56
C SER A 458 -10.93 2.79 10.60
N SER A 459 -9.81 2.22 10.16
CA SER A 459 -8.82 1.56 10.99
C SER A 459 -7.46 2.26 11.00
N PHE A 460 -6.44 1.63 11.58
CA PHE A 460 -5.07 2.15 11.65
C PHE A 460 -4.43 2.21 10.26
N THR A 461 -3.89 3.37 9.90
CA THR A 461 -2.97 3.49 8.76
C THR A 461 -1.57 3.16 9.22
N GLN A 462 -0.92 2.23 8.53
CA GLN A 462 0.43 1.76 8.87
C GLN A 462 1.37 2.05 7.70
N ILE A 463 2.30 2.97 7.87
CA ILE A 463 3.32 3.30 6.87
C ILE A 463 4.68 3.13 7.54
N GLY A 464 5.47 2.14 7.12
CA GLY A 464 6.77 1.87 7.74
C GLY A 464 6.63 1.47 9.20
N SER A 465 5.76 0.50 9.49
CA SER A 465 5.28 0.21 10.83
C SER A 465 5.55 -1.23 11.25
N ILE A 466 5.85 -1.41 12.54
CA ILE A 466 6.04 -2.71 13.17
C ILE A 466 5.02 -2.86 14.32
N VAL A 467 4.20 -3.91 14.28
CA VAL A 467 3.17 -4.16 15.31
C VAL A 467 3.38 -5.54 15.95
N PHE A 468 3.96 -5.56 17.16
CA PHE A 468 4.11 -6.77 17.98
C PHE A 468 3.38 -6.64 19.32
N PRO A 469 2.53 -7.60 19.68
CA PRO A 469 2.03 -7.74 21.04
C PRO A 469 3.08 -8.47 21.91
N GLY A 470 3.94 -7.73 22.62
CA GLY A 470 4.52 -8.22 23.88
C GLY A 470 5.93 -8.84 23.87
N ALA A 471 6.75 -8.72 22.83
CA ALA A 471 8.15 -9.15 22.87
C ALA A 471 9.12 -8.11 22.29
N ALA A 472 10.29 -7.96 22.91
CA ALA A 472 11.38 -7.09 22.46
C ALA A 472 12.15 -7.73 21.29
N VAL A 473 11.56 -7.70 20.10
CA VAL A 473 12.25 -8.07 18.86
C VAL A 473 13.09 -6.88 18.41
N PRO A 474 14.39 -7.03 18.08
CA PRO A 474 15.17 -5.98 17.43
C PRO A 474 14.41 -5.49 16.20
N SER A 475 14.04 -4.21 16.22
CA SER A 475 13.13 -3.65 15.24
C SER A 475 13.64 -2.30 14.74
N SER A 476 13.54 -2.10 13.43
CA SER A 476 13.76 -0.80 12.80
C SER A 476 12.64 -0.53 11.80
N ALA A 477 11.88 0.53 12.04
CA ALA A 477 10.79 0.95 11.17
C ALA A 477 11.09 2.34 10.59
N SER A 478 10.78 2.58 9.32
CA SER A 478 10.86 3.90 8.69
C SER A 478 9.65 4.16 7.81
N GLY A 479 8.84 5.15 8.14
CA GLY A 479 7.64 5.52 7.39
C GLY A 479 7.75 6.93 6.81
N GLU A 480 7.33 7.11 5.56
CA GLU A 480 7.22 8.42 4.92
C GLU A 480 5.84 8.59 4.28
N LEU A 481 5.15 9.68 4.64
CA LEU A 481 3.92 10.15 3.98
C LEU A 481 4.21 11.50 3.32
N GLU A 482 4.10 11.58 2.02
CA GLU A 482 4.29 12.78 1.22
C GLU A 482 2.97 13.19 0.56
N LEU A 483 2.54 14.42 0.80
CA LEU A 483 1.30 15.00 0.29
C LEU A 483 1.62 16.29 -0.48
N THR A 484 1.22 16.39 -1.73
CA THR A 484 1.40 17.60 -2.56
C THR A 484 0.13 17.93 -3.32
N ARG A 485 -0.52 19.06 -3.01
CA ARG A 485 -1.85 19.43 -3.53
C ARG A 485 -2.88 18.30 -3.37
N SER A 486 -2.89 17.61 -2.24
CA SER A 486 -3.68 16.40 -2.02
C SER A 486 -4.43 16.41 -0.68
N SER A 487 -5.36 15.48 -0.49
CA SER A 487 -6.06 15.31 0.79
C SER A 487 -5.84 13.93 1.39
N PHE A 488 -5.59 13.89 2.69
CA PHE A 488 -5.54 12.67 3.50
C PHE A 488 -6.57 12.76 4.62
N THR A 489 -7.54 11.84 4.62
CA THR A 489 -8.55 11.73 5.67
C THR A 489 -8.53 10.31 6.26
N GLY A 490 -8.38 10.17 7.56
CA GLY A 490 -8.36 8.84 8.17
C GLY A 490 -8.52 8.79 9.69
N GLY A 491 -8.35 7.60 10.25
CA GLY A 491 -8.41 7.36 11.68
C GLY A 491 -7.17 7.85 12.44
N VAL A 492 -6.43 6.93 13.03
CA VAL A 492 -5.21 7.24 13.80
C VAL A 492 -4.00 7.24 12.88
N LEU A 493 -3.22 8.33 12.92
CA LEU A 493 -1.91 8.44 12.29
C LEU A 493 -0.81 8.32 13.36
N ASP A 494 -0.07 7.21 13.33
CA ASP A 494 1.02 6.92 14.26
C ASP A 494 2.36 6.96 13.53
N LEU A 495 3.19 7.94 13.85
CA LEU A 495 4.47 8.21 13.19
C LEU A 495 5.60 7.83 14.13
N GLY A 496 6.42 6.87 13.72
CA GLY A 496 7.63 6.50 14.45
C GLY A 496 7.36 5.65 15.68
N ARG A 497 6.35 4.77 15.65
CA ARG A 497 6.21 3.73 16.67
C ARG A 497 7.32 2.68 16.47
N VAL A 498 8.30 2.65 17.36
CA VAL A 498 9.48 1.74 17.30
C VAL A 498 10.38 2.00 16.06
N GLY A 499 10.43 3.25 15.57
CA GLY A 499 11.19 3.61 14.37
C GLY A 499 11.12 5.11 14.03
N HIS A 500 11.39 5.49 12.79
CA HIS A 500 11.33 6.87 12.30
C HIS A 500 10.13 7.10 11.36
N GLY A 501 9.18 7.95 11.73
CA GLY A 501 8.07 8.35 10.84
C GLY A 501 8.20 9.80 10.39
N THR A 502 7.99 10.10 9.11
CA THR A 502 7.97 11.46 8.59
C THR A 502 6.71 11.73 7.77
N VAL A 503 6.05 12.85 8.01
CA VAL A 503 5.01 13.40 7.13
C VAL A 503 5.56 14.68 6.51
N ARG A 504 5.41 14.83 5.20
CA ARG A 504 5.67 16.06 4.45
C ARG A 504 4.39 16.45 3.72
N SER A 505 3.88 17.64 4.00
CA SER A 505 2.65 18.16 3.38
C SER A 505 2.91 19.54 2.81
N SER A 506 2.68 19.71 1.51
CA SER A 506 2.95 20.95 0.78
C SER A 506 1.79 21.38 -0.13
N ASP A 507 1.84 22.62 -0.59
CA ASP A 507 1.00 23.18 -1.65
C ASP A 507 -0.51 23.05 -1.41
N ARG A 508 -0.99 23.52 -0.25
CA ARG A 508 -2.41 23.49 0.14
C ARG A 508 -2.97 22.07 0.31
N SER A 509 -2.12 21.14 0.73
CA SER A 509 -2.58 19.80 1.11
C SER A 509 -3.34 19.83 2.43
N THR A 510 -4.26 18.89 2.61
CA THR A 510 -5.09 18.77 3.82
C THR A 510 -4.91 17.42 4.47
N ILE A 511 -4.62 17.41 5.77
CA ILE A 511 -4.61 16.22 6.63
C ILE A 511 -5.74 16.35 7.63
N ASP A 512 -6.67 15.38 7.66
CA ASP A 512 -7.81 15.36 8.56
C ASP A 512 -7.94 13.98 9.23
N ILE A 513 -7.52 13.90 10.49
CA ILE A 513 -7.34 12.63 11.22
C ILE A 513 -8.08 12.63 12.56
N ILE A 514 -8.28 11.45 13.14
CA ILE A 514 -8.91 11.28 14.47
C ILE A 514 -7.89 11.44 15.58
N ALA A 515 -6.66 10.96 15.40
CA ALA A 515 -5.61 11.12 16.40
C ALA A 515 -4.23 11.15 15.75
N LEU A 516 -3.31 11.88 16.37
CA LEU A 516 -1.94 12.04 15.89
C LEU A 516 -0.94 11.67 16.98
N ASN A 517 -0.06 10.71 16.68
CA ASN A 517 1.11 10.43 17.51
C ASN A 517 2.37 10.68 16.70
N VAL A 518 3.21 11.61 17.15
CA VAL A 518 4.48 11.98 16.51
C VAL A 518 5.63 11.57 17.43
N GLY A 519 6.24 10.42 17.13
CA GLY A 519 7.28 9.81 17.93
C GLY A 519 6.71 9.13 19.17
N SER A 520 6.72 7.80 19.20
CA SER A 520 6.26 7.02 20.35
C SER A 520 7.10 5.76 20.58
N ASN A 521 7.13 5.27 21.82
CA ASN A 521 7.78 4.01 22.20
C ASN A 521 9.24 3.88 21.74
N GLY A 522 10.06 4.90 21.99
CA GLY A 522 11.49 4.91 21.63
C GLY A 522 11.82 5.35 20.20
N GLY A 523 10.83 5.55 19.34
CA GLY A 523 11.05 6.00 17.96
C GLY A 523 11.05 7.53 17.77
N GLY A 524 11.42 7.98 16.59
CA GLY A 524 11.36 9.39 16.17
C GLY A 524 10.19 9.66 15.23
N GLY A 525 9.50 10.79 15.39
CA GLY A 525 8.45 11.24 14.47
C GLY A 525 8.68 12.68 14.03
N ALA A 526 8.38 12.99 12.78
CA ALA A 526 8.40 14.35 12.25
C ALA A 526 7.17 14.63 11.37
N VAL A 527 6.59 15.82 11.51
CA VAL A 527 5.56 16.35 10.63
C VAL A 527 6.05 17.70 10.13
N HIS A 528 6.23 17.83 8.81
CA HIS A 528 6.60 19.08 8.16
C HIS A 528 5.43 19.55 7.30
N LEU A 529 4.89 20.74 7.61
CA LEU A 529 3.79 21.37 6.89
C LEU A 529 4.30 22.65 6.23
N GLN A 530 4.03 22.80 4.93
CA GLN A 530 4.26 24.00 4.16
C GLN A 530 2.98 24.38 3.43
N ASP A 531 2.45 25.58 3.70
CA ASP A 531 1.23 26.10 3.07
C ASP A 531 0.06 25.09 3.13
N SER A 532 -0.08 24.34 4.24
CA SER A 532 -0.98 23.18 4.34
C SER A 532 -1.83 23.21 5.61
N THR A 533 -2.84 22.34 5.68
CA THR A 533 -3.76 22.25 6.83
C THR A 533 -3.64 20.88 7.50
N LEU A 534 -3.50 20.88 8.82
CA LEU A 534 -3.61 19.70 9.68
C LEU A 534 -4.80 19.87 10.63
N THR A 535 -5.74 18.94 10.59
CA THR A 535 -6.88 18.85 11.51
C THR A 535 -6.84 17.52 12.26
N VAL A 536 -6.89 17.58 13.58
CA VAL A 536 -7.02 16.43 14.48
C VAL A 536 -8.37 16.54 15.18
N ARG A 537 -9.30 15.66 14.81
CA ARG A 537 -10.67 15.58 15.34
C ARG A 537 -10.73 14.67 16.56
N ILE A 538 -11.95 14.42 17.05
CA ILE A 538 -12.19 13.49 18.15
C ILE A 538 -13.21 12.46 17.71
N GLU A 539 -12.86 11.21 17.94
CA GLU A 539 -13.78 10.23 18.49
C GLU A 539 -13.22 9.82 19.86
N PRO A 540 -14.05 9.53 20.87
CA PRO A 540 -13.59 9.07 22.17
C PRO A 540 -12.90 7.70 22.04
N VAL A 541 -11.62 7.70 21.64
CA VAL A 541 -10.79 6.50 21.60
C VAL A 541 -10.25 6.28 23.00
N LEU A 542 -10.73 5.21 23.62
CA LEU A 542 -10.49 4.85 25.02
C LEU A 542 -8.98 4.80 25.34
N GLY A 543 -8.50 5.72 26.18
CA GLY A 543 -7.31 5.50 27.01
C GLY A 543 -6.04 6.30 26.69
N PHE A 544 -6.02 7.18 25.69
CA PHE A 544 -4.89 8.08 25.45
C PHE A 544 -5.17 9.49 26.00
N GLY A 545 -4.21 10.06 26.72
CA GLY A 545 -4.38 11.34 27.42
C GLY A 545 -4.33 12.60 26.54
N GLY A 546 -4.32 12.47 25.21
CA GLY A 546 -4.38 13.60 24.27
C GLY A 546 -4.77 13.18 22.86
N ASP A 547 -5.33 14.11 22.08
CA ASP A 547 -5.71 13.87 20.68
C ASP A 547 -4.48 13.93 19.76
N ALA A 548 -3.54 14.81 20.12
CA ALA A 548 -2.23 14.94 19.48
C ALA A 548 -1.11 14.81 20.54
N VAL A 549 -0.18 13.88 20.31
CA VAL A 549 1.00 13.67 21.16
C VAL A 549 2.27 13.84 20.33
N VAL A 550 3.19 14.67 20.81
CA VAL A 550 4.48 14.97 20.17
C VAL A 550 5.60 14.62 21.15
N GLY A 551 6.35 13.57 20.87
CA GLY A 551 7.37 13.04 21.78
C GLY A 551 6.75 12.25 22.94
N GLY A 552 6.22 11.08 22.65
CA GLY A 552 5.71 10.14 23.67
C GLY A 552 6.83 9.35 24.37
N THR A 553 6.47 8.24 25.02
CA THR A 553 7.33 7.44 25.88
C THR A 553 8.69 7.09 25.26
N GLY A 554 9.76 7.73 25.73
CA GLY A 554 11.15 7.55 25.29
C GLY A 554 11.44 7.99 23.87
N ALA A 555 10.54 8.75 23.25
CA ALA A 555 10.57 9.07 21.83
C ALA A 555 10.90 10.54 21.56
N SER A 556 11.34 10.83 20.34
CA SER A 556 11.47 12.20 19.83
C SER A 556 10.33 12.52 18.85
N GLY A 557 9.67 13.66 19.03
CA GLY A 557 8.60 14.14 18.15
C GLY A 557 8.85 15.56 17.71
N LEU A 558 8.62 15.84 16.43
CA LEU A 558 8.76 17.17 15.83
C LEU A 558 7.54 17.50 14.98
N ILE A 559 6.94 18.67 15.19
CA ILE A 559 6.02 19.29 14.24
C ILE A 559 6.63 20.63 13.84
N GLU A 560 6.85 20.83 12.54
CA GLU A 560 7.27 22.10 11.94
C GLU A 560 6.22 22.54 10.94
N ALA A 561 5.76 23.79 11.06
CA ALA A 561 4.74 24.34 10.18
C ALA A 561 5.13 25.74 9.69
N THR A 562 5.09 25.94 8.37
CA THR A 562 5.33 27.22 7.70
C THR A 562 4.12 27.59 6.84
N GLY A 563 3.57 28.80 6.97
CA GLY A 563 2.40 29.23 6.19
C GLY A 563 1.15 28.36 6.37
N SER A 564 1.06 27.62 7.49
CA SER A 564 0.15 26.49 7.63
C SER A 564 -0.87 26.68 8.76
N THR A 565 -1.95 25.88 8.72
CA THR A 565 -2.99 25.88 9.76
C THR A 565 -3.03 24.54 10.48
N ILE A 566 -2.96 24.56 11.82
CA ILE A 566 -3.11 23.40 12.68
C ILE A 566 -4.36 23.58 13.55
N ALA A 567 -5.27 22.62 13.52
CA ALA A 567 -6.46 22.59 14.37
C ALA A 567 -6.52 21.26 15.13
N ILE A 568 -6.50 21.30 16.46
CA ILE A 568 -6.58 20.14 17.35
C ILE A 568 -7.81 20.32 18.23
N ALA A 569 -8.71 19.34 18.20
CA ALA A 569 -10.05 19.53 18.74
C ALA A 569 -10.11 19.60 20.28
N ASN A 570 -9.32 18.82 21.04
CA ASN A 570 -9.16 18.98 22.49
C ASN A 570 -7.71 19.25 22.88
N ASN A 571 -6.85 18.23 22.83
CA ASN A 571 -5.68 18.15 23.69
C ASN A 571 -4.40 17.96 22.89
N LEU A 572 -3.42 18.84 23.10
CA LEU A 572 -2.05 18.72 22.59
C LEU A 572 -1.08 18.43 23.75
N SER A 573 -0.27 17.40 23.59
CA SER A 573 0.77 17.01 24.53
C SER A 573 2.14 17.04 23.89
N ILE A 574 3.08 17.78 24.46
CA ILE A 574 4.45 17.94 23.95
C ILE A 574 5.43 17.44 25.01
N ALA A 575 6.18 16.38 24.70
CA ALA A 575 6.93 15.57 25.67
C ALA A 575 6.01 15.06 26.80
N SER A 576 4.77 14.73 26.44
CA SER A 576 3.57 14.47 27.27
C SER A 576 3.60 13.34 28.29
N PHE A 577 4.11 12.19 27.85
CA PHE A 577 3.63 10.91 28.33
C PHE A 577 4.74 9.88 28.36
N GLY A 578 4.90 9.18 29.47
CA GLY A 578 5.81 8.03 29.58
C GLY A 578 6.39 7.85 30.97
N VAL A 579 6.70 6.59 31.31
CA VAL A 579 7.49 6.23 32.49
C VAL A 579 8.79 5.58 32.05
N GLY A 580 9.92 6.04 32.61
CA GLY A 580 11.21 5.34 32.52
C GLY A 580 12.23 5.88 31.52
N SER A 581 11.88 6.79 30.61
CA SER A 581 12.83 7.39 29.65
C SER A 581 12.50 8.86 29.35
N PRO A 582 13.52 9.71 29.09
CA PRO A 582 13.29 11.11 28.70
C PRO A 582 12.56 11.18 27.37
N ASN A 583 11.46 11.93 27.34
CA ASN A 583 10.72 12.25 26.11
C ASN A 583 11.28 13.53 25.48
N GLN A 584 11.27 13.67 24.16
CA GLN A 584 11.60 14.93 23.49
C GLN A 584 10.48 15.30 22.53
N GLY A 585 9.84 16.45 22.74
CA GLY A 585 8.76 16.91 21.89
C GLY A 585 8.98 18.36 21.49
N ARG A 586 8.79 18.68 20.21
CA ARG A 586 8.90 20.05 19.71
C ARG A 586 7.78 20.36 18.73
N VAL A 587 7.12 21.49 18.91
CA VAL A 587 6.18 22.09 17.96
C VAL A 587 6.69 23.48 17.61
N ALA A 588 7.02 23.72 16.35
CA ALA A 588 7.56 24.99 15.86
C ALA A 588 6.68 25.54 14.72
N LEU A 589 6.17 26.75 14.89
CA LEU A 589 5.28 27.43 13.95
C LEU A 589 5.95 28.70 13.41
N THR A 590 5.97 28.86 12.09
CA THR A 590 6.45 30.07 11.39
C THR A 590 5.36 30.56 10.44
N ASP A 591 4.96 31.83 10.53
CA ASP A 591 3.90 32.41 9.69
C ASP A 591 2.61 31.54 9.65
N SER A 592 2.28 30.91 10.78
CA SER A 592 1.28 29.84 10.86
C SER A 592 0.22 30.11 11.92
N THR A 593 -0.89 29.39 11.85
CA THR A 593 -1.99 29.48 12.82
C THR A 593 -2.21 28.14 13.51
N MET A 594 -2.32 28.12 14.84
CA MET A 594 -2.69 26.92 15.61
C MET A 594 -3.92 27.17 16.48
N SER A 595 -4.81 26.20 16.57
CA SER A 595 -5.94 26.18 17.51
C SER A 595 -6.00 24.84 18.23
N VAL A 596 -6.09 24.86 19.56
CA VAL A 596 -6.26 23.68 20.42
C VAL A 596 -7.48 23.89 21.29
N GLY A 597 -8.48 23.01 21.22
CA GLY A 597 -9.80 23.33 21.80
C GLY A 597 -9.89 23.30 23.32
N GLN A 598 -9.07 22.51 24.03
CA GLN A 598 -9.20 22.34 25.49
C GLN A 598 -7.89 22.52 26.25
N PHE A 599 -6.82 21.82 25.88
CA PHE A 599 -5.64 21.72 26.75
C PHE A 599 -4.34 21.62 25.97
N VAL A 600 -3.33 22.35 26.42
CA VAL A 600 -1.94 22.15 25.97
C VAL A 600 -1.05 21.85 27.17
N GLY A 601 -0.31 20.75 27.09
CA GLY A 601 0.70 20.36 28.08
C GLY A 601 2.09 20.29 27.47
N ILE A 602 3.08 20.94 28.09
CA ILE A 602 4.47 20.98 27.65
C ILE A 602 5.39 20.45 28.76
N GLY A 603 6.19 19.44 28.45
CA GLY A 603 7.24 18.94 29.35
C GLY A 603 6.73 18.20 30.58
N ALA A 604 5.56 17.56 30.49
CA ALA A 604 5.04 16.77 31.60
C ALA A 604 5.76 15.41 31.73
N PHE A 605 6.01 14.97 32.97
CA PHE A 605 6.56 13.66 33.35
C PHE A 605 8.06 13.39 33.02
N ASN A 606 8.77 12.79 33.98
CA ASN A 606 10.04 12.05 33.82
C ASN A 606 11.14 12.69 32.94
N ALA A 607 11.61 13.89 33.28
CA ALA A 607 12.81 14.50 32.69
C ALA A 607 12.80 14.65 31.14
N GLY A 608 11.62 14.65 30.52
CA GLY A 608 11.48 14.95 29.10
C GLY A 608 11.62 16.44 28.81
N ARG A 609 12.00 16.81 27.58
CA ARG A 609 12.09 18.18 27.09
C ARG A 609 10.97 18.46 26.09
N GLY A 610 10.01 19.29 26.49
CA GLY A 610 8.94 19.80 25.63
C GLY A 610 9.24 21.21 25.16
N GLU A 611 8.97 21.51 23.89
CA GLU A 611 9.14 22.84 23.30
C GLU A 611 7.94 23.23 22.44
N LEU A 612 7.40 24.42 22.67
CA LEU A 612 6.47 25.11 21.76
C LEU A 612 7.11 26.44 21.33
N SER A 613 7.34 26.61 20.03
CA SER A 613 7.93 27.82 19.45
C SER A 613 6.98 28.45 18.43
N LEU A 614 6.72 29.75 18.59
CA LEU A 614 5.87 30.56 17.72
C LEU A 614 6.69 31.72 17.14
N VAL A 615 6.77 31.82 15.82
CA VAL A 615 7.45 32.90 15.10
C VAL A 615 6.48 33.49 14.07
N ASN A 616 6.17 34.79 14.15
CA ASN A 616 5.18 35.45 13.29
C ASN A 616 3.85 34.69 13.18
N SER A 617 3.44 34.02 14.26
CA SER A 617 2.37 33.04 14.26
C SER A 617 1.28 33.41 15.26
N THR A 618 0.10 32.82 15.10
CA THR A 618 -0.98 32.96 16.09
C THR A 618 -1.36 31.60 16.63
N ALA A 619 -1.51 31.48 17.93
CA ALA A 619 -1.98 30.26 18.58
C ALA A 619 -3.15 30.56 19.52
N THR A 620 -4.15 29.69 19.53
CA THR A 620 -5.28 29.76 20.46
C THR A 620 -5.44 28.44 21.20
N VAL A 621 -5.55 28.50 22.53
CA VAL A 621 -5.86 27.37 23.40
C VAL A 621 -7.20 27.65 24.06
N GLY A 622 -8.22 26.82 23.84
CA GLY A 622 -9.57 27.07 24.35
C GLY A 622 -9.73 26.91 25.86
N GLY A 623 -8.85 26.14 26.52
CA GLY A 623 -8.79 26.00 27.98
C GLY A 623 -7.39 26.25 28.52
N ASP A 624 -6.84 25.33 29.32
CA ASP A 624 -5.59 25.54 30.05
C ASP A 624 -4.33 25.31 29.19
N LEU A 625 -3.29 26.09 29.45
CA LEU A 625 -1.91 25.81 29.02
C LEU A 625 -1.04 25.54 30.26
N ARG A 626 -0.33 24.41 30.27
CA ARG A 626 0.54 24.02 31.40
C ARG A 626 1.96 23.71 30.97
N LEU A 627 2.93 24.27 31.70
CA LEU A 627 4.36 24.06 31.51
C LEU A 627 4.96 23.32 32.71
N GLY A 628 5.68 22.22 32.44
CA GLY A 628 6.49 21.50 33.42
C GLY A 628 5.71 20.86 34.59
N PHE A 629 4.44 20.52 34.39
CA PHE A 629 3.57 20.03 35.46
C PHE A 629 3.77 18.54 35.78
N ASN A 630 3.56 18.18 37.05
CA ASN A 630 3.63 16.80 37.53
C ASN A 630 2.31 16.36 38.17
N VAL A 631 1.65 15.34 37.60
CA VAL A 631 0.40 14.79 38.17
C VAL A 631 0.62 13.79 39.30
N ASN A 632 1.86 13.33 39.53
CA ASN A 632 2.18 12.22 40.43
C ASN A 632 2.90 12.61 41.73
N ASN A 633 2.93 13.91 42.11
CA ASN A 633 3.58 14.39 43.35
C ASN A 633 5.05 13.91 43.54
N GLY A 634 5.74 13.54 42.46
CA GLY A 634 7.08 12.92 42.50
C GLY A 634 8.21 13.88 42.11
N ALA A 635 9.46 13.53 42.42
CA ALA A 635 10.64 14.41 42.28
C ALA A 635 11.25 14.52 40.86
N LEU A 636 10.60 14.00 39.82
CA LEU A 636 11.11 14.04 38.44
C LEU A 636 10.29 15.00 37.59
N PHE A 637 10.88 16.15 37.27
CA PHE A 637 10.28 17.20 36.44
C PHE A 637 10.88 17.17 35.04
N GLY A 638 10.07 17.45 34.03
CA GLY A 638 10.52 17.67 32.66
C GLY A 638 10.94 19.12 32.44
N GLU A 639 11.78 19.34 31.43
CA GLU A 639 12.07 20.67 30.89
C GLU A 639 10.91 21.08 29.97
N ALA A 640 10.45 22.31 30.13
CA ALA A 640 9.40 22.88 29.29
C ALA A 640 9.87 24.24 28.77
N MET A 641 9.86 24.39 27.45
CA MET A 641 10.21 25.62 26.77
C MET A 641 9.00 26.17 26.00
N LEU A 642 8.67 27.43 26.26
CA LEU A 642 7.70 28.18 25.47
C LEU A 642 8.39 29.40 24.87
N GLU A 643 8.48 29.45 23.55
CA GLU A 643 9.07 30.55 22.81
C GLU A 643 8.01 31.29 22.00
N VAL A 644 7.87 32.60 22.23
CA VAL A 644 6.91 33.46 21.53
C VAL A 644 7.65 34.65 20.93
N ARG A 645 7.83 34.66 19.60
CA ARG A 645 8.48 35.75 18.84
C ARG A 645 7.49 36.36 17.85
N SER A 646 7.18 37.65 17.99
CA SER A 646 6.31 38.37 17.04
C SER A 646 4.97 37.67 16.82
N SER A 647 4.50 37.01 17.87
CA SER A 647 3.41 36.05 17.82
C SER A 647 2.40 36.38 18.91
N LEU A 648 1.16 35.93 18.70
CA LEU A 648 0.07 36.07 19.67
C LEU A 648 -0.36 34.68 20.13
N LEU A 649 -0.33 34.44 21.44
CA LEU A 649 -0.89 33.25 22.08
C LEU A 649 -2.09 33.63 22.95
N THR A 650 -3.28 33.19 22.56
CA THR A 650 -4.52 33.40 23.33
C THR A 650 -4.88 32.12 24.07
N ILE A 651 -5.16 32.21 25.37
CA ILE A 651 -5.49 31.11 26.27
C ILE A 651 -6.86 31.42 26.88
N GLY A 652 -7.84 30.58 26.60
CA GLY A 652 -9.22 30.74 27.05
C GLY A 652 -9.40 30.43 28.53
N GLY A 653 -8.55 29.57 29.11
CA GLY A 653 -8.49 29.27 30.53
C GLY A 653 -7.22 29.79 31.19
N ASP A 654 -6.60 28.96 32.02
CA ASP A 654 -5.50 29.35 32.88
C ASP A 654 -4.12 29.00 32.26
N LEU A 655 -3.16 29.93 32.38
CA LEU A 655 -1.74 29.66 32.17
C LEU A 655 -1.10 29.19 33.48
N PHE A 656 -0.59 27.96 33.51
CA PHE A 656 0.13 27.42 34.66
C PHE A 656 1.61 27.14 34.33
N MET A 657 2.49 27.81 35.06
CA MET A 657 3.91 27.48 35.14
C MET A 657 4.16 26.88 36.52
N ASP A 658 4.41 25.58 36.59
CA ASP A 658 4.47 24.87 37.88
C ASP A 658 5.78 25.18 38.62
N ALA A 659 5.67 25.89 39.75
CA ALA A 659 6.79 26.34 40.58
C ALA A 659 7.56 25.22 41.29
N PHE A 660 7.00 24.02 41.37
CA PHE A 660 7.71 22.89 41.96
C PHE A 660 8.65 22.21 40.98
N ALA A 661 8.60 22.56 39.70
CA ALA A 661 9.51 22.00 38.71
C ALA A 661 10.97 22.33 39.03
N ALA A 662 11.81 21.30 39.00
CA ALA A 662 13.25 21.43 39.04
C ALA A 662 13.74 22.51 38.05
N PRO A 663 14.92 23.15 38.27
CA PRO A 663 15.49 24.13 37.34
C PRO A 663 15.46 23.57 35.89
N GLY A 664 14.61 24.13 35.03
CA GLY A 664 14.35 23.57 33.71
C GLY A 664 13.06 24.05 33.00
N ILE A 665 12.16 24.78 33.67
CA ILE A 665 11.12 25.55 32.97
C ILE A 665 11.71 26.88 32.51
N GLU A 666 11.70 27.11 31.20
CA GLU A 666 12.15 28.36 30.58
C GLU A 666 11.09 28.90 29.61
N THR A 667 10.64 30.14 29.81
CA THR A 667 9.80 30.84 28.85
C THR A 667 10.62 31.93 28.17
N ILE A 668 10.68 31.92 26.84
CA ILE A 668 11.43 32.87 26.03
C ILE A 668 10.47 33.78 25.27
N PHE A 669 10.58 35.09 25.47
CA PHE A 669 9.85 36.10 24.71
C PHE A 669 10.80 36.80 23.74
N GLY A 670 10.58 36.64 22.44
CA GLY A 670 11.23 37.44 21.41
C GLY A 670 10.46 38.74 21.19
N ILE A 671 11.08 39.86 21.52
CA ILE A 671 10.50 41.20 21.39
C ILE A 671 10.78 41.74 19.98
N ASP A 672 9.93 41.31 19.05
CA ASP A 672 9.80 41.87 17.71
C ASP A 672 8.29 42.12 17.51
N GLY A 673 7.88 43.37 17.27
CA GLY A 673 6.49 43.70 16.89
C GLY A 673 5.45 43.94 18.02
N LEU A 674 5.71 43.60 19.28
CA LEU A 674 4.76 43.79 20.41
C LEU A 674 4.80 45.18 21.06
N VAL A 675 4.97 46.25 20.27
CA VAL A 675 5.01 47.62 20.80
C VAL A 675 3.59 48.18 20.92
N ARG A 676 3.20 48.54 22.14
CA ARG A 676 1.92 49.18 22.43
C ARG A 676 1.80 50.49 21.63
N GLY A 677 0.68 50.66 20.91
CA GLY A 677 0.40 51.86 20.10
C GLY A 677 0.77 51.77 18.61
N LEU A 678 1.45 50.70 18.17
CA LEU A 678 1.69 50.40 16.75
C LEU A 678 0.89 49.19 16.23
N GLY A 679 -0.06 48.67 17.02
CA GLY A 679 -1.00 47.64 16.60
C GLY A 679 -0.91 46.28 17.32
N GLY A 680 0.01 46.09 18.28
CA GLY A 680 0.12 44.86 19.08
C GLY A 680 -0.29 45.03 20.55
N TYR A 681 -1.05 44.07 21.07
CA TYR A 681 -1.30 43.82 22.51
C TYR A 681 -0.72 42.44 22.83
N GLY A 682 -0.12 42.24 24.01
CA GLY A 682 0.15 40.95 24.67
C GLY A 682 0.83 39.85 23.84
N ALA A 683 2.05 39.43 24.19
CA ALA A 683 2.57 38.15 23.64
C ALA A 683 1.65 36.98 24.01
N ILE A 684 1.10 37.03 25.24
CA ILE A 684 0.15 36.06 25.78
C ILE A 684 -1.06 36.79 26.38
N ASP A 685 -2.28 36.36 26.01
CA ASP A 685 -3.57 36.77 26.60
C ASP A 685 -4.22 35.56 27.27
N ALA A 686 -4.45 35.57 28.59
CA ALA A 686 -4.98 34.45 29.37
C ALA A 686 -6.10 34.88 30.34
N GLU A 687 -6.94 33.95 30.83
CA GLU A 687 -7.93 34.28 31.87
C GLU A 687 -7.23 34.57 33.21
N ARG A 688 -6.37 33.64 33.62
CA ARG A 688 -5.46 33.75 34.79
C ARG A 688 -4.07 33.27 34.42
N ALA A 689 -3.08 33.73 35.18
CA ALA A 689 -1.72 33.21 35.10
C ALA A 689 -1.17 32.87 36.49
N THR A 690 -0.54 31.71 36.61
CA THR A 690 0.33 31.34 37.74
C THR A 690 1.75 31.22 37.20
N LEU A 691 2.64 32.09 37.65
CA LEU A 691 4.00 32.25 37.12
C LEU A 691 5.02 31.60 38.05
N ALA A 692 6.04 30.99 37.44
CA ALA A 692 7.22 30.42 38.08
C ALA A 692 8.34 30.21 37.04
N GLY A 693 9.51 29.73 37.44
CA GLY A 693 10.58 29.36 36.52
C GLY A 693 11.39 30.56 35.99
N LEU A 694 12.17 30.31 34.93
CA LEU A 694 12.97 31.33 34.26
C LEU A 694 12.18 31.99 33.13
N VAL A 695 12.21 33.33 33.06
CA VAL A 695 11.80 34.06 31.86
C VAL A 695 13.01 34.73 31.22
N THR A 696 13.14 34.57 29.91
CA THR A 696 14.14 35.22 29.07
C THR A 696 13.42 36.16 28.10
N VAL A 697 13.77 37.44 28.11
CA VAL A 697 13.24 38.45 27.19
C VAL A 697 14.36 38.87 26.24
N ASP A 698 14.23 38.50 24.97
CA ASP A 698 15.23 38.74 23.92
C ASP A 698 14.83 39.93 23.03
N PHE A 699 15.62 41.00 23.09
CA PHE A 699 15.44 42.22 22.29
C PHE A 699 16.21 42.22 20.97
N ALA A 700 16.96 41.15 20.64
CA ALA A 700 17.80 41.12 19.45
C ALA A 700 17.01 41.35 18.14
N GLY A 701 15.72 41.00 18.12
CA GLY A 701 14.80 41.19 16.99
C GLY A 701 14.20 42.59 16.86
N LEU A 702 14.29 43.45 17.88
CA LEU A 702 13.62 44.76 17.91
C LEU A 702 14.16 45.76 16.87
N GLY A 703 15.32 45.47 16.26
CA GLY A 703 16.00 46.41 15.38
C GLY A 703 16.46 47.67 16.13
N ALA A 704 16.58 48.80 15.43
CA ALA A 704 16.81 50.10 16.08
C ALA A 704 15.46 50.67 16.55
N PRO A 705 15.29 50.98 17.85
CA PRO A 705 14.03 51.52 18.35
C PRO A 705 13.68 52.83 17.60
N PRO A 706 12.45 52.99 17.07
CA PRO A 706 12.04 54.14 16.25
C PRO A 706 12.17 55.57 16.83
N GLY A 707 12.64 55.77 18.07
CA GLY A 707 12.79 57.13 18.62
C GLY A 707 13.03 57.24 20.12
N VAL A 708 12.93 58.48 20.60
CA VAL A 708 13.09 58.91 22.00
C VAL A 708 11.82 58.63 22.80
N GLY A 709 11.95 57.95 23.94
CA GLY A 709 10.84 57.68 24.85
C GLY A 709 10.92 56.33 25.54
N ASP A 710 9.93 56.05 26.40
CA ASP A 710 9.71 54.75 27.01
C ASP A 710 8.93 53.83 26.06
N TRP A 711 9.43 52.61 25.90
CA TRP A 711 8.83 51.57 25.07
C TRP A 711 8.22 50.52 25.99
N MET A 712 6.89 50.38 25.93
CA MET A 712 6.16 49.44 26.77
C MET A 712 5.85 48.16 26.00
N PHE A 713 6.18 47.03 26.62
CA PHE A 713 5.89 45.69 26.14
C PHE A 713 4.99 44.98 27.16
N ASP A 714 3.76 44.72 26.76
CA ASP A 714 2.82 43.92 27.53
C ASP A 714 3.05 42.47 27.14
N LEU A 715 3.66 41.67 28.02
CA LEU A 715 4.09 40.31 27.68
C LEU A 715 3.02 39.28 28.05
N ILE A 716 2.42 39.45 29.23
CA ILE A 716 1.31 38.63 29.69
C ILE A 716 0.19 39.56 30.11
N VAL A 717 -0.99 39.36 29.56
CA VAL A 717 -2.21 40.08 29.91
C VAL A 717 -3.21 39.07 30.47
N THR A 718 -3.81 39.39 31.61
CA THR A 718 -4.84 38.56 32.23
C THR A 718 -6.04 39.38 32.65
N ARG A 719 -7.21 38.73 32.76
CA ARG A 719 -8.48 39.39 33.14
C ARG A 719 -8.83 39.27 34.62
N ASP A 720 -8.37 38.22 35.29
CA ASP A 720 -8.69 38.00 36.70
C ASP A 720 -7.46 38.20 37.59
N ARG A 721 -6.43 37.34 37.45
CA ARG A 721 -5.27 37.31 38.37
C ARG A 721 -3.98 36.86 37.72
N ILE A 722 -2.88 37.44 38.19
CA ILE A 722 -1.51 36.91 38.10
C ILE A 722 -1.06 36.49 39.50
N PHE A 723 -0.77 35.21 39.70
CA PHE A 723 -0.23 34.66 40.94
C PHE A 723 1.26 34.33 40.79
N GLY A 724 2.05 34.61 41.83
CA GLY A 724 3.49 34.36 41.81
C GLY A 724 4.28 35.42 41.03
N ASP A 725 5.56 35.16 40.84
CA ASP A 725 6.47 35.86 39.95
C ASP A 725 7.45 34.83 39.37
N PHE A 726 8.22 35.21 38.36
CA PHE A 726 9.30 34.37 37.85
C PHE A 726 10.41 34.21 38.90
N ASP A 727 11.03 33.03 38.95
CA ASP A 727 12.18 32.75 39.82
C ASP A 727 13.41 33.57 39.39
N ALA A 728 13.53 33.81 38.09
CA ALA A 728 14.55 34.65 37.48
C ALA A 728 14.04 35.31 36.19
N VAL A 729 14.50 36.54 35.95
CA VAL A 729 14.23 37.31 34.72
C VAL A 729 15.56 37.65 34.07
N GLN A 730 15.74 37.24 32.81
CA GLN A 730 16.92 37.54 32.01
C GLN A 730 16.55 38.42 30.82
N PHE A 731 17.42 39.39 30.51
CA PHE A 731 17.27 40.27 29.36
C PHE A 731 18.46 40.07 28.42
N LEU A 732 18.18 39.72 27.16
CA LEU A 732 19.18 39.48 26.12
C LEU A 732 19.00 40.48 24.97
N GLY A 733 20.06 40.70 24.19
CA GLY A 733 19.96 41.49 22.96
C GLY A 733 19.67 42.99 23.15
N LEU A 734 19.87 43.55 24.34
CA LEU A 734 19.64 44.97 24.61
C LEU A 734 20.54 45.87 23.75
N ALA A 735 19.95 46.83 23.04
CA ALA A 735 20.69 47.85 22.33
C ALA A 735 21.44 48.78 23.31
N ASN A 736 22.64 49.22 22.92
CA ASN A 736 23.42 50.20 23.70
C ASN A 736 22.62 51.49 23.88
N GLY A 737 22.66 52.05 25.10
CA GLY A 737 21.97 53.30 25.44
C GLY A 737 20.53 53.13 25.90
N TYR A 738 20.08 51.90 26.16
CA TYR A 738 18.79 51.63 26.77
C TYR A 738 18.97 50.92 28.12
N SER A 739 18.04 51.19 29.02
CA SER A 739 17.87 50.44 30.27
C SER A 739 16.52 49.76 30.26
N VAL A 740 16.46 48.51 30.68
CA VAL A 740 15.19 47.84 30.95
C VAL A 740 14.83 48.03 32.41
N SER A 741 13.58 48.45 32.64
CA SER A 741 12.95 48.39 33.93
C SER A 741 11.78 47.41 33.88
N PHE A 742 11.71 46.57 34.91
CA PHE A 742 10.55 45.75 35.18
C PHE A 742 9.59 46.57 36.05
N HIS A 743 8.37 46.76 35.60
CA HIS A 743 7.39 47.59 36.31
C HIS A 743 6.44 46.76 37.20
N GLY A 744 6.68 45.46 37.34
CA GLY A 744 5.80 44.58 38.10
C GLY A 744 4.53 44.21 37.32
N ILE A 745 3.52 43.81 38.10
CA ILE A 745 2.14 43.65 37.63
C ILE A 745 1.48 45.03 37.66
N VAL A 746 1.02 45.50 36.50
CA VAL A 746 0.29 46.76 36.35
C VAL A 746 -1.18 46.44 36.15
N GLU A 747 -2.06 47.14 36.87
CA GLU A 747 -3.51 47.06 36.67
C GLU A 747 -3.96 48.21 35.76
N GLU A 748 -4.58 47.89 34.62
CA GLU A 748 -5.05 48.88 33.65
C GLU A 748 -6.32 48.40 32.94
N ASN A 749 -7.40 49.19 33.02
CA ASN A 749 -8.71 48.83 32.45
C ASN A 749 -9.21 47.44 32.86
N GLU A 750 -9.11 47.12 34.16
CA GLU A 750 -9.49 45.80 34.73
C GLU A 750 -8.62 44.62 34.23
N LEU A 751 -7.53 44.89 33.51
CA LEU A 751 -6.55 43.89 33.13
C LEU A 751 -5.34 43.95 34.06
N LEU A 752 -4.80 42.79 34.40
CA LEU A 752 -3.51 42.66 35.07
C LEU A 752 -2.45 42.29 34.05
N ILE A 753 -1.40 43.12 33.97
CA ILE A 753 -0.42 43.08 32.91
C ILE A 753 0.98 42.89 33.50
N TRP A 754 1.69 41.86 33.07
CA TRP A 754 3.13 41.74 33.31
C TRP A 754 3.88 42.53 32.23
N ARG A 755 4.48 43.67 32.64
CA ARG A 755 5.00 44.69 31.71
C ARG A 755 6.50 44.90 31.85
N VAL A 756 7.16 45.02 30.69
CA VAL A 756 8.55 45.45 30.58
C VAL A 756 8.62 46.81 29.90
N ILE A 757 9.45 47.71 30.43
CA ILE A 757 9.66 49.04 29.87
C ILE A 757 11.12 49.18 29.48
N LEU A 758 11.36 49.46 28.20
CA LEU A 758 12.67 49.84 27.70
C LEU A 758 12.75 51.37 27.65
N THR A 759 13.54 51.94 28.54
CA THR A 759 13.76 53.40 28.63
C THR A 759 15.07 53.72 27.94
N GLN A 760 15.03 54.69 27.01
CA GLN A 760 16.27 55.22 26.45
C GLN A 760 16.99 56.01 27.54
N ALA A 761 18.24 55.66 27.83
CA ALA A 761 19.08 56.49 28.67
C ALA A 761 19.19 57.86 27.99
N ASP A 762 18.80 58.93 28.68
CA ASP A 762 18.96 60.29 28.15
C ASP A 762 20.45 60.46 27.81
N PRO A 763 20.81 60.66 26.53
CA PRO A 763 22.20 60.81 26.13
C PRO A 763 22.86 62.04 26.81
N ASN A 764 22.06 62.93 27.41
CA ASN A 764 22.52 64.09 28.18
C ASN A 764 22.48 63.89 29.71
N GLN A 765 21.95 62.78 30.23
CA GLN A 765 22.09 62.44 31.65
C GLN A 765 23.53 61.99 31.92
N VAL A 766 24.35 62.94 32.35
CA VAL A 766 25.62 62.65 33.03
C VAL A 766 25.28 61.80 34.27
N PRO A 767 25.97 60.67 34.54
CA PRO A 767 25.72 59.87 35.73
C PRO A 767 25.72 60.78 36.95
N GLU A 768 24.68 60.73 37.79
CA GLU A 768 24.65 61.57 38.98
C GLU A 768 25.97 61.39 39.75
N PRO A 769 26.60 62.47 40.25
CA PRO A 769 27.90 62.39 40.91
C PRO A 769 27.96 61.33 42.03
N ALA A 770 26.82 61.03 42.65
CA ALA A 770 26.68 59.97 43.65
C ALA A 770 26.83 58.54 43.09
N ALA A 771 26.29 58.24 41.90
CA ALA A 771 26.45 56.94 41.25
C ALA A 771 27.91 56.73 40.78
N LEU A 772 28.54 57.80 40.28
CA LEU A 772 29.98 57.78 39.95
C LEU A 772 30.83 57.53 41.20
N ALA A 773 30.47 58.13 42.34
CA ALA A 773 31.13 57.90 43.61
C ALA A 773 30.96 56.46 44.11
N VAL A 774 29.78 55.86 44.03
CA VAL A 774 29.55 54.45 44.43
C VAL A 774 30.33 53.48 43.54
N LEU A 775 30.41 53.72 42.22
CA LEU A 775 31.22 52.91 41.31
C LEU A 775 32.72 53.05 41.61
N LEU A 776 33.19 54.27 41.88
CA LEU A 776 34.57 54.55 42.27
C LEU A 776 34.93 53.91 43.63
N PHE A 777 34.03 53.96 44.61
CA PHE A 777 34.24 53.33 45.92
C PHE A 777 34.14 51.80 45.86
N GLY A 778 33.26 51.24 45.03
CA GLY A 778 33.16 49.80 44.78
C GLY A 778 34.41 49.24 44.08
N LEU A 779 34.92 49.94 43.07
CA LEU A 779 36.18 49.59 42.39
C LEU A 779 37.40 49.76 43.32
N ALA A 780 37.42 50.78 44.17
CA ALA A 780 38.46 50.94 45.20
C ALA A 780 38.41 49.83 46.27
N GLY A 781 37.20 49.38 46.65
CA GLY A 781 36.99 48.25 47.54
C GLY A 781 37.47 46.91 46.95
N LEU A 782 37.16 46.64 45.67
CA LEU A 782 37.64 45.46 44.95
C LEU A 782 39.17 45.44 44.78
N ALA A 783 39.79 46.60 44.55
CA ALA A 783 41.25 46.73 44.51
C ALA A 783 41.91 46.47 45.88
N LEU A 784 41.22 46.77 46.99
CA LEU A 784 41.67 46.47 48.35
C LEU A 784 41.50 44.99 48.73
N VAL A 785 40.42 44.33 48.29
CA VAL A 785 40.19 42.90 48.52
C VAL A 785 41.18 42.03 47.72
N ARG A 786 41.54 42.43 46.50
CA ARG A 786 42.55 41.73 45.68
C ARG A 786 43.99 41.88 46.19
N ARG A 787 44.23 42.70 47.21
CA ARG A 787 45.55 42.87 47.85
C ARG A 787 45.70 42.04 49.14
N ARG A 788 44.67 41.27 49.53
CA ARG A 788 44.67 40.38 50.71
C ARG A 788 44.31 38.92 50.43
N ALA A 789 44.15 38.53 49.17
CA ALA A 789 44.34 37.17 48.68
C ALA A 789 45.65 37.13 47.90
#